data_AF-A0A349XMY1-F1
#
_entry.id   AF-A0A349XMY1-F1
#
_cell.length_a   1.000
_cell.length_b   1.000
_cell.length_c   1.000
_cell.angle_alpha   90.00
_cell.angle_beta   90.00
_cell.angle_gamma   90.00
#
_symmetry.space_group_name_H-M   'P 1'
#
loop_
_entity.id
_entity.type
_entity.pdbx_description
1 polymer ?
#
loop_
_entity_poly.entity_id
_entity_poly.type
_entity_poly.pdbx_seq_one_letter_code
_entity_poly.pdbx_strand_id
1 'polypeptide(L)'
;MAGEAYYNTGTATVAANSKTVTGTGTNWLSAVGGLTAIKAGDKFGIHVGRPIIIASVDSNTQLTLEDNWPGPAQTNAAYKIELTNPDVIAVEAMRRLLGSLGSGVLYGLSQLPSTPSRLLGIDENGLAALLATIPNGQLPTRLQAQPAFVTAANALDTISETGWVSVAASSLTTVNGPAGAGAGVCITQIHNAAAFSQWYVSIGVDNAVYFRRRVSGVFSSWAKLATEDFAKNASNMTTGDIPDAVLNPGLKTAGLLSAELLFSGYARLNTVPTGNYSKAQNGDNLVLTATGTDPQFAFGLNAPGNRARYLAFRIKRTAGSFENTVFYSTPSHNFSNSFRKLWTREVSGEWTTVVLDMWDLTTGGTDWKNSTINNVRVDFTEAAGGVIEVAWIGVFRDSPATYPQDTITDTRTGAPMIVGAFGLGGSGIQLTGSDDLNSLPAVTAFYKWNTSGGPANRPVGEAASMINQHFAADAAAQTVFSISNAFIWHRKKVANVWTEWTRIDGDVSGPAVAIDNAPVGFSGTSGKSIKQLTGPVAALHAVTGAANKLAYFTGAAAMATTDLTAFARTVLDDTTGAAMFATMGATFSGNATAGSAKLPSGLELKWGTSVNSLSDFRQLFPIAFANDCFVALPVNTFDYGGATDRFIGASTSNVDKNGFDIRARNITNGGGVAGQGNAPVRWLAVGW
;
A
#
# COMPACT_ATOMS: atom_id res chain seq x y z
N MET A 1 18.01 -0.07 59.31
CA MET A 1 18.05 -1.10 60.38
C MET A 1 18.79 -2.29 59.82
N ALA A 2 19.89 -2.71 60.44
CA ALA A 2 20.61 -3.91 60.03
C ALA A 2 19.65 -5.10 60.17
N GLY A 3 19.26 -5.72 59.06
CA GLY A 3 18.33 -6.84 59.06
C GLY A 3 18.97 -8.03 59.77
N GLU A 4 18.38 -8.48 60.87
CA GLU A 4 18.83 -9.69 61.55
C GLU A 4 18.71 -10.87 60.59
N ALA A 5 19.83 -11.51 60.26
CA ALA A 5 19.92 -12.58 59.26
C ALA A 5 19.45 -13.96 59.76
N TYR A 6 18.74 -14.01 60.90
CA TYR A 6 18.30 -15.25 61.52
C TYR A 6 16.91 -15.15 62.14
N TYR A 7 16.20 -16.27 62.13
CA TYR A 7 14.89 -16.45 62.78
C TYR A 7 15.03 -17.30 64.04
N ASN A 8 14.46 -16.84 65.15
CA ASN A 8 14.56 -17.51 66.45
C ASN A 8 13.30 -17.33 67.32
N THR A 9 12.14 -17.08 66.72
CA THR A 9 10.89 -16.90 67.47
C THR A 9 10.38 -18.26 67.98
N GLY A 10 10.01 -18.33 69.25
CA GLY A 10 9.55 -19.57 69.89
C GLY A 10 10.69 -20.50 70.32
N THR A 11 10.38 -21.77 70.53
CA THR A 11 11.36 -22.82 70.91
C THR A 11 11.25 -24.04 70.01
N ALA A 12 12.30 -24.85 69.92
CA ALA A 12 12.34 -26.05 69.09
C ALA A 12 12.86 -27.29 69.85
N THR A 13 12.35 -28.44 69.44
CA THR A 13 12.75 -29.77 69.90
C THR A 13 13.27 -30.58 68.70
N VAL A 14 14.46 -31.16 68.82
CA VAL A 14 15.04 -32.09 67.84
C VAL A 14 15.85 -33.17 68.59
N ALA A 15 15.52 -34.43 68.33
CA ALA A 15 16.28 -35.54 68.91
C ALA A 15 17.65 -35.70 68.23
N ALA A 16 18.62 -36.24 68.97
CA ALA A 16 19.91 -36.59 68.38
C ALA A 16 19.70 -37.59 67.22
N ASN A 17 20.39 -37.36 66.11
CA ASN A 17 20.31 -38.20 64.91
C ASN A 17 18.91 -38.30 64.26
N SER A 18 18.06 -37.28 64.41
CA SER A 18 16.73 -37.19 63.76
C SER A 18 16.68 -36.08 62.71
N LYS A 19 15.83 -36.24 61.67
CA LYS A 19 15.56 -35.20 60.67
C LYS A 19 14.38 -34.30 61.04
N THR A 20 13.52 -34.72 61.96
CA THR A 20 12.30 -33.98 62.30
C THR A 20 12.55 -33.01 63.45
N VAL A 21 12.21 -31.74 63.22
CA VAL A 21 12.25 -30.68 64.23
C VAL A 21 10.82 -30.23 64.52
N THR A 22 10.45 -30.20 65.80
CA THR A 22 9.12 -29.75 66.25
C THR A 22 9.23 -28.44 67.01
N GLY A 23 8.49 -27.42 66.57
CA GLY A 23 8.47 -26.08 67.14
C GLY A 23 7.28 -25.82 68.05
N THR A 24 7.44 -24.93 69.02
CA THR A 24 6.35 -24.36 69.82
C THR A 24 6.38 -22.84 69.73
N GLY A 25 5.27 -22.23 69.26
CA GLY A 25 5.17 -20.78 69.07
C GLY A 25 6.03 -20.23 67.92
N THR A 26 6.33 -21.06 66.92
CA THR A 26 7.37 -20.81 65.91
C THR A 26 6.88 -20.22 64.60
N ASN A 27 5.59 -20.35 64.24
CA ASN A 27 4.98 -19.76 63.03
C ASN A 27 5.78 -19.91 61.71
N TRP A 28 6.50 -21.02 61.50
CA TRP A 28 7.47 -21.16 60.41
C TRP A 28 6.91 -21.01 58.99
N LEU A 29 5.64 -21.38 58.78
CA LEU A 29 4.99 -21.33 57.47
C LEU A 29 4.26 -19.99 57.23
N SER A 30 4.03 -19.20 58.27
CA SER A 30 3.22 -17.98 58.20
C SER A 30 4.12 -16.75 58.06
N ALA A 31 3.85 -15.91 57.06
CA ALA A 31 4.46 -14.59 56.96
C ALA A 31 3.93 -13.69 58.09
N VAL A 32 4.82 -13.16 58.92
CA VAL A 32 4.47 -12.25 60.03
C VAL A 32 5.01 -10.86 59.71
N GLY A 33 4.15 -9.85 59.74
CA GLY A 33 4.56 -8.44 59.61
C GLY A 33 5.26 -8.08 58.28
N GLY A 34 4.96 -8.80 57.19
CA GLY A 34 5.57 -8.56 55.87
C GLY A 34 6.95 -9.20 55.68
N LEU A 35 7.43 -10.01 56.63
CA LEU A 35 8.67 -10.78 56.51
C LEU A 35 8.40 -12.14 55.84
N THR A 36 9.32 -12.57 54.99
CA THR A 36 9.25 -13.86 54.27
C THR A 36 9.21 -15.02 55.27
N ALA A 37 8.31 -15.97 55.06
CA ALA A 37 8.26 -17.21 55.85
C ALA A 37 9.56 -18.02 55.69
N ILE A 38 9.82 -18.92 56.65
CA ILE A 38 10.92 -19.89 56.53
C ILE A 38 10.65 -20.76 55.30
N LYS A 39 11.69 -21.11 54.57
CA LYS A 39 11.60 -21.93 53.36
C LYS A 39 12.62 -23.07 53.37
N ALA A 40 12.38 -24.07 52.53
CA ALA A 40 13.39 -25.08 52.23
C ALA A 40 14.67 -24.39 51.71
N GLY A 41 15.84 -24.86 52.17
CA GLY A 41 17.13 -24.23 51.89
C GLY A 41 17.66 -23.30 52.99
N ASP A 42 16.82 -22.82 53.91
CA ASP A 42 17.27 -22.13 55.13
C ASP A 42 17.96 -23.13 56.08
N LYS A 43 18.83 -22.65 56.97
CA LYS A 43 19.69 -23.56 57.77
C LYS A 43 19.32 -23.53 59.25
N PHE A 44 18.88 -24.66 59.77
CA PHE A 44 18.52 -24.82 61.17
C PHE A 44 19.76 -25.13 62.03
N GLY A 45 19.91 -24.43 63.16
CA GLY A 45 20.88 -24.79 64.20
C GLY A 45 22.21 -24.05 64.16
N ILE A 46 22.27 -22.84 63.59
CA ILE A 46 23.53 -22.07 63.49
C ILE A 46 24.17 -21.76 64.85
N HIS A 47 23.40 -21.79 65.94
CA HIS A 47 23.86 -21.51 67.29
C HIS A 47 24.72 -22.62 67.90
N VAL A 48 24.77 -23.81 67.29
CA VAL A 48 25.53 -24.97 67.79
C VAL A 48 26.67 -25.41 66.84
N GLY A 49 27.04 -24.57 65.88
CA GLY A 49 28.29 -24.69 65.11
C GLY A 49 28.25 -25.60 63.88
N ARG A 50 27.22 -26.41 63.68
CA ARG A 50 26.98 -27.19 62.44
C ARG A 50 25.49 -27.16 62.06
N PRO A 51 25.03 -26.14 61.32
CA PRO A 51 23.65 -26.06 60.91
C PRO A 51 23.32 -27.05 59.78
N ILE A 52 22.09 -27.54 59.75
CA ILE A 52 21.59 -28.46 58.71
C ILE A 52 20.54 -27.74 57.86
N ILE A 53 20.56 -28.00 56.56
CA ILE A 53 19.60 -27.43 55.61
C ILE A 53 18.21 -28.00 55.90
N ILE A 54 17.21 -27.12 55.90
CA ILE A 54 15.80 -27.50 55.97
C ILE A 54 15.39 -28.02 54.59
N ALA A 55 15.01 -29.29 54.51
CA ALA A 55 14.52 -29.91 53.27
C ALA A 55 13.09 -29.46 52.98
N SER A 56 12.24 -29.37 54.00
CA SER A 56 10.85 -28.91 53.89
C SER A 56 10.35 -28.24 55.17
N VAL A 57 9.42 -27.31 54.99
CA VAL A 57 8.63 -26.69 56.06
C VAL A 57 7.25 -27.31 56.03
N ASP A 58 6.99 -28.25 56.94
CA ASP A 58 5.81 -29.11 56.88
C ASP A 58 4.59 -28.44 57.52
N SER A 59 4.81 -27.57 58.51
CA SER A 59 3.78 -26.71 59.11
C SER A 59 4.39 -25.54 59.89
N ASN A 60 3.55 -24.68 60.49
CA ASN A 60 4.00 -23.61 61.40
C ASN A 60 4.86 -24.11 62.58
N THR A 61 4.81 -25.40 62.89
CA THR A 61 5.46 -26.03 64.05
C THR A 61 6.24 -27.29 63.70
N GLN A 62 6.49 -27.59 62.41
CA GLN A 62 7.28 -28.76 62.02
C GLN A 62 8.16 -28.46 60.81
N LEU A 63 9.42 -28.90 60.89
CA LEU A 63 10.39 -28.92 59.78
C LEU A 63 10.94 -30.33 59.60
N THR A 64 11.33 -30.62 58.37
CA THR A 64 12.18 -31.77 58.04
C THR A 64 13.52 -31.29 57.51
N LEU A 65 14.61 -31.77 58.10
CA LEU A 65 15.99 -31.47 57.74
C LEU A 65 16.50 -32.41 56.63
N GLU A 66 17.44 -31.96 55.79
CA GLU A 66 18.04 -32.80 54.74
C GLU A 66 18.83 -33.97 55.33
N ASP A 67 19.57 -33.72 56.41
CA ASP A 67 20.38 -34.71 57.14
C ASP A 67 19.95 -34.84 58.60
N ASN A 68 20.37 -35.93 59.24
CA ASN A 68 20.11 -36.15 60.65
C ASN A 68 20.84 -35.10 61.49
N TRP A 69 20.15 -34.57 62.51
CA TRP A 69 20.69 -33.57 63.43
C TRP A 69 21.99 -34.05 64.10
N PRO A 70 23.13 -33.37 63.87
CA PRO A 70 24.43 -33.81 64.36
C PRO A 70 24.75 -33.33 65.79
N GLY A 71 23.93 -32.41 66.33
CA GLY A 71 24.11 -31.88 67.68
C GLY A 71 23.50 -32.80 68.76
N PRO A 72 23.74 -32.48 70.05
CA PRO A 72 23.01 -33.14 71.13
C PRO A 72 21.49 -32.90 70.98
N ALA A 73 20.69 -33.81 71.54
CA ALA A 73 19.24 -33.65 71.54
C ALA A 73 18.83 -32.34 72.22
N GLN A 74 17.90 -31.61 71.60
CA GLN A 74 17.33 -30.36 72.12
C GLN A 74 15.85 -30.58 72.42
N THR A 75 15.39 -30.11 73.59
CA THR A 75 13.99 -30.20 74.00
C THR A 75 13.52 -28.82 74.43
N ASN A 76 12.55 -28.25 73.70
CA ASN A 76 12.01 -26.90 73.87
C ASN A 76 13.08 -25.83 74.11
N ALA A 77 14.18 -25.93 73.37
CA ALA A 77 15.33 -25.05 73.52
C ALA A 77 15.25 -23.87 72.55
N ALA A 78 16.02 -22.82 72.85
CA ALA A 78 16.26 -21.75 71.90
C ALA A 78 16.96 -22.29 70.65
N TYR A 79 16.53 -21.81 69.48
CA TYR A 79 17.09 -22.19 68.20
C TYR A 79 17.37 -20.95 67.35
N LYS A 80 18.18 -21.12 66.31
CA LYS A 80 18.36 -20.10 65.27
C LYS A 80 18.35 -20.75 63.90
N ILE A 81 17.55 -20.19 62.99
CA ILE A 81 17.55 -20.52 61.56
C ILE A 81 18.21 -19.37 60.82
N GLU A 82 19.27 -19.64 60.07
CA GLU A 82 19.84 -18.66 59.13
C GLU A 82 18.94 -18.60 57.89
N LEU A 83 18.48 -17.38 57.57
CA LEU A 83 17.65 -17.14 56.40
C LEU A 83 18.54 -17.00 55.16
N THR A 84 18.37 -17.89 54.19
CA THR A 84 19.13 -17.83 52.95
C THR A 84 18.53 -16.75 52.05
N ASN A 85 19.34 -15.74 51.70
CA ASN A 85 18.92 -14.62 50.85
C ASN A 85 18.37 -15.17 49.51
N PRO A 86 17.12 -14.84 49.10
CA PRO A 86 16.60 -15.21 47.78
C PRO A 86 17.53 -14.86 46.61
N ASP A 87 18.35 -13.82 46.74
CA ASP A 87 19.32 -13.43 45.72
C ASP A 87 20.37 -14.51 45.44
N VAL A 88 20.77 -15.31 46.44
CA VAL A 88 21.78 -16.38 46.25
C VAL A 88 21.19 -17.55 45.46
N ILE A 89 19.90 -17.86 45.68
CA ILE A 89 19.18 -18.88 44.91
C ILE A 89 18.96 -18.39 43.47
N ALA A 90 18.59 -17.11 43.30
CA ALA A 90 18.45 -16.50 41.97
C ALA A 90 19.80 -16.46 41.22
N VAL A 91 20.91 -16.16 41.90
CA VAL A 91 22.26 -16.19 41.31
C VAL A 91 22.68 -17.60 40.93
N GLU A 92 22.38 -18.63 41.73
CA GLU A 92 22.71 -20.02 41.39
C GLU A 92 21.80 -20.57 40.27
N ALA A 93 20.51 -20.21 40.27
CA ALA A 93 19.61 -20.51 39.15
C ALA A 93 20.06 -19.82 37.85
N MET A 94 20.49 -18.56 37.94
CA MET A 94 21.08 -17.81 36.83
C MET A 94 22.41 -18.43 36.39
N ARG A 95 23.25 -18.91 37.32
CA ARG A 95 24.51 -19.61 37.01
C ARG A 95 24.26 -20.95 36.31
N ARG A 96 23.22 -21.70 36.71
CA ARG A 96 22.79 -22.92 36.01
C ARG A 96 22.20 -22.63 34.64
N LEU A 97 21.38 -21.59 34.51
CA LEU A 97 20.90 -21.11 33.22
C LEU A 97 22.08 -20.70 32.32
N LEU A 98 23.01 -19.91 32.83
CA LEU A 98 24.19 -19.48 32.10
C LEU A 98 25.09 -20.68 31.71
N GLY A 99 25.19 -21.70 32.58
CA GLY A 99 25.86 -22.97 32.27
C GLY A 99 25.15 -23.77 31.17
N SER A 100 23.81 -23.80 31.18
CA SER A 100 23.00 -24.42 30.11
C SER A 100 23.03 -23.63 28.80
N LEU A 101 23.30 -22.31 28.86
CA LEU A 101 23.51 -21.46 27.68
C LEU A 101 24.96 -21.51 27.18
N GLY A 102 25.91 -21.87 28.05
CA GLY A 102 27.34 -22.02 27.74
C GLY A 102 27.71 -23.35 27.09
N SER A 103 26.74 -24.25 26.87
CA SER A 103 26.94 -25.51 26.14
C SER A 103 25.69 -25.83 25.29
N GLY A 104 25.88 -26.15 24.00
CA GLY A 104 24.79 -26.49 23.06
C GLY A 104 24.62 -25.52 21.88
N VAL A 105 23.46 -25.58 21.22
CA VAL A 105 23.17 -24.87 19.95
C VAL A 105 23.39 -23.37 20.07
N LEU A 106 22.92 -22.74 21.15
CA LEU A 106 23.02 -21.28 21.35
C LEU A 106 24.48 -20.84 21.55
N TYR A 107 25.29 -21.64 22.24
CA TYR A 107 26.73 -21.41 22.35
C TYR A 107 27.41 -21.55 20.98
N GLY A 108 27.07 -22.59 20.21
CA GLY A 108 27.58 -22.79 18.85
C GLY A 108 27.27 -21.62 17.91
N LEU A 109 26.04 -21.09 17.94
CA LEU A 109 25.64 -19.91 17.16
C LEU A 109 26.46 -18.67 17.52
N SER A 110 26.81 -18.49 18.79
CA SER A 110 27.60 -17.35 19.25
C SER A 110 29.05 -17.35 18.74
N GLN A 111 29.58 -18.51 18.37
CA GLN A 111 30.96 -18.66 17.89
C GLN A 111 31.10 -18.52 16.37
N LEU A 112 30.00 -18.30 15.64
CA LEU A 112 30.03 -18.21 14.18
C LEU A 112 30.61 -16.85 13.73
N PRO A 113 31.63 -16.84 12.83
CA PRO A 113 32.16 -15.59 12.28
C PRO A 113 31.14 -14.86 11.40
N SER A 114 31.12 -13.53 11.46
CA SER A 114 30.27 -12.66 10.62
C SER A 114 30.73 -12.66 9.16
N THR A 115 30.41 -13.74 8.44
CA THR A 115 30.70 -13.88 7.01
C THR A 115 29.43 -13.61 6.20
N PRO A 116 29.38 -12.53 5.40
CA PRO A 116 28.20 -12.22 4.60
C PRO A 116 27.90 -13.34 3.59
N SER A 117 26.60 -13.53 3.29
CA SER A 117 26.11 -14.45 2.26
C SER A 117 26.41 -15.93 2.51
N ARG A 118 26.36 -16.36 3.77
CA ARG A 118 26.49 -17.76 4.19
C ARG A 118 25.21 -18.24 4.87
N LEU A 119 24.84 -19.50 4.64
CA LEU A 119 23.65 -20.12 5.25
C LEU A 119 24.03 -20.79 6.57
N LEU A 120 23.11 -20.77 7.53
CA LEU A 120 23.23 -21.47 8.80
C LEU A 120 22.92 -22.96 8.61
N GLY A 121 23.86 -23.85 8.99
CA GLY A 121 23.61 -25.28 9.16
C GLY A 121 23.56 -25.67 10.63
N ILE A 122 22.58 -26.49 11.02
CA ILE A 122 22.53 -27.16 12.33
C ILE A 122 22.51 -28.66 12.04
N ASP A 123 23.48 -29.40 12.56
CA ASP A 123 23.55 -30.85 12.35
C ASP A 123 22.60 -31.64 13.27
N GLU A 124 22.56 -32.96 13.07
CA GLU A 124 21.77 -33.92 13.86
C GLU A 124 22.14 -33.95 15.35
N ASN A 125 23.27 -33.37 15.74
CA ASN A 125 23.75 -33.27 17.10
C ASN A 125 23.60 -31.84 17.69
N GLY A 126 23.00 -30.91 16.93
CA GLY A 126 22.78 -29.52 17.35
C GLY A 126 24.02 -28.63 17.27
N LEU A 127 25.07 -29.02 16.54
CA LEU A 127 26.22 -28.16 16.29
C LEU A 127 25.91 -27.19 15.14
N ALA A 128 26.01 -25.90 15.42
CA ALA A 128 25.82 -24.84 14.43
C ALA A 128 27.13 -24.56 13.68
N ALA A 129 27.06 -24.53 12.35
CA ALA A 129 28.18 -24.19 11.47
C ALA A 129 27.69 -23.28 10.32
N LEU A 130 28.59 -22.42 9.81
CA LEU A 130 28.34 -21.72 8.55
C LEU A 130 28.63 -22.68 7.41
N LEU A 131 27.60 -22.98 6.62
CA LEU A 131 27.78 -23.73 5.39
C LEU A 131 28.53 -22.83 4.40
N ALA A 132 29.61 -23.33 3.80
CA ALA A 132 30.27 -22.66 2.68
C ALA A 132 29.29 -22.51 1.49
N THR A 133 29.70 -21.78 0.44
CA THR A 133 28.97 -21.75 -0.84
C THR A 133 28.55 -23.19 -1.18
N ILE A 134 27.25 -23.48 -1.38
CA ILE A 134 26.81 -24.85 -1.67
C ILE A 134 27.60 -25.34 -2.88
N PRO A 135 28.57 -26.26 -2.73
CA PRO A 135 29.39 -26.71 -3.85
C PRO A 135 28.46 -27.36 -4.87
N ASN A 136 28.67 -27.10 -6.16
CA ASN A 136 27.82 -27.62 -7.23
C ASN A 136 27.60 -29.15 -7.11
N GLY A 137 28.61 -29.91 -6.66
CA GLY A 137 28.50 -31.35 -6.43
C GLY A 137 27.53 -31.80 -5.33
N GLN A 138 27.09 -30.89 -4.45
CA GLN A 138 26.09 -31.14 -3.41
C GLN A 138 24.66 -30.76 -3.83
N LEU A 139 24.50 -30.05 -4.96
CA LEU A 139 23.18 -29.90 -5.58
C LEU A 139 22.78 -31.24 -6.21
N PRO A 140 21.49 -31.63 -6.17
CA PRO A 140 20.97 -32.69 -7.01
C PRO A 140 21.48 -32.50 -8.45
N THR A 141 21.96 -33.56 -9.10
CA THR A 141 22.70 -33.48 -10.38
C THR A 141 21.96 -32.71 -11.49
N ARG A 142 20.64 -32.53 -11.35
CA ARG A 142 19.75 -31.82 -12.28
C ARG A 142 19.48 -30.35 -11.94
N LEU A 143 20.02 -29.86 -10.81
CA LEU A 143 20.08 -28.44 -10.41
C LEU A 143 21.50 -27.86 -10.53
N GLN A 144 22.46 -28.69 -10.98
CA GLN A 144 23.83 -28.26 -11.24
C GLN A 144 23.93 -27.36 -12.47
N ALA A 145 24.89 -26.42 -12.46
CA ALA A 145 25.11 -25.46 -13.55
C ALA A 145 25.41 -26.12 -14.92
N GLN A 146 25.95 -27.34 -14.89
CA GLN A 146 26.10 -28.20 -16.06
C GLN A 146 25.62 -29.62 -15.69
N PRO A 147 24.52 -30.12 -16.27
CA PRO A 147 24.02 -31.43 -15.94
C PRO A 147 24.94 -32.53 -16.49
N ALA A 148 25.15 -33.59 -15.70
CA ALA A 148 25.92 -34.76 -16.11
C ALA A 148 25.30 -35.44 -17.34
N PHE A 149 26.15 -36.11 -18.13
CA PHE A 149 25.69 -36.94 -19.24
C PHE A 149 24.94 -38.17 -18.73
N VAL A 150 23.76 -38.43 -19.29
CA VAL A 150 23.08 -39.71 -19.07
C VAL A 150 23.81 -40.84 -19.78
N THR A 151 23.75 -41.99 -19.12
CA THR A 151 24.31 -43.28 -19.51
C THR A 151 23.19 -44.32 -19.49
N ALA A 152 23.50 -45.58 -19.83
CA ALA A 152 22.50 -46.66 -19.76
C ALA A 152 21.90 -46.85 -18.35
N ALA A 153 22.68 -46.58 -17.29
CA ALA A 153 22.23 -46.75 -15.90
C ALA A 153 21.16 -45.71 -15.48
N ASN A 154 21.09 -44.58 -16.18
CA ASN A 154 20.17 -43.47 -15.92
C ASN A 154 19.57 -42.93 -17.23
N ALA A 155 19.14 -43.84 -18.10
CA ALA A 155 18.54 -43.52 -19.39
C ALA A 155 17.31 -42.61 -19.27
N LEU A 156 16.92 -41.94 -20.36
CA LEU A 156 15.83 -40.96 -20.34
C LEU A 156 14.48 -41.56 -19.93
N ASP A 157 14.31 -42.89 -20.06
CA ASP A 157 13.08 -43.59 -19.72
C ASP A 157 12.92 -43.87 -18.22
N THR A 158 14.03 -43.92 -17.48
CA THR A 158 14.07 -44.30 -16.06
C THR A 158 14.14 -43.10 -15.13
N ILE A 159 14.08 -41.88 -15.66
CA ILE A 159 14.07 -40.65 -14.90
C ILE A 159 12.80 -40.55 -14.04
N SER A 160 12.99 -40.39 -12.72
CA SER A 160 11.92 -40.36 -11.70
C SER A 160 11.66 -38.99 -11.09
N GLU A 161 12.40 -37.96 -11.48
CA GLU A 161 12.27 -36.59 -10.97
C GLU A 161 12.13 -35.54 -12.09
N THR A 162 11.71 -34.31 -11.77
CA THR A 162 11.68 -33.17 -12.71
C THR A 162 13.07 -32.52 -12.82
N GLY A 163 13.48 -32.06 -14.01
CA GLY A 163 14.74 -31.33 -14.22
C GLY A 163 15.30 -31.44 -15.64
N TRP A 164 16.60 -31.17 -15.82
CA TRP A 164 17.31 -31.31 -17.11
C TRP A 164 18.49 -32.30 -17.01
N VAL A 165 18.89 -32.88 -18.15
CA VAL A 165 20.06 -33.76 -18.30
C VAL A 165 20.77 -33.53 -19.64
N SER A 166 22.07 -33.81 -19.72
CA SER A 166 22.84 -33.78 -20.97
C SER A 166 22.84 -35.15 -21.64
N VAL A 167 22.76 -35.21 -22.97
CA VAL A 167 22.88 -36.44 -23.76
C VAL A 167 24.03 -36.30 -24.75
N ALA A 168 25.00 -37.20 -24.67
CA ALA A 168 26.11 -37.24 -25.63
C ALA A 168 25.62 -37.86 -26.95
N ALA A 169 26.13 -37.38 -28.08
CA ALA A 169 25.78 -37.96 -29.39
C ALA A 169 26.07 -39.48 -29.46
N SER A 170 27.13 -39.94 -28.78
CA SER A 170 27.53 -41.35 -28.71
C SER A 170 26.61 -42.22 -27.86
N SER A 171 25.83 -41.64 -26.94
CA SER A 171 24.91 -42.39 -26.07
C SER A 171 23.44 -42.22 -26.44
N LEU A 172 23.11 -41.41 -27.45
CA LEU A 172 21.74 -41.02 -27.83
C LEU A 172 20.78 -42.21 -27.95
N THR A 173 21.15 -43.23 -28.73
CA THR A 173 20.36 -44.45 -28.89
C THR A 173 20.29 -45.27 -27.60
N THR A 174 21.41 -45.40 -26.89
CA THR A 174 21.52 -46.18 -25.64
C THR A 174 20.68 -45.61 -24.51
N VAL A 175 20.42 -44.31 -24.51
CA VAL A 175 19.57 -43.63 -23.49
C VAL A 175 18.15 -43.38 -23.97
N ASN A 176 17.76 -43.94 -25.12
CA ASN A 176 16.46 -43.75 -25.78
C ASN A 176 16.11 -42.29 -26.12
N GLY A 177 17.09 -41.54 -26.63
CA GLY A 177 16.86 -40.22 -27.21
C GLY A 177 16.26 -40.26 -28.63
N PRO A 178 15.82 -39.11 -29.15
CA PRO A 178 15.22 -39.01 -30.48
C PRO A 178 16.22 -39.39 -31.58
N ALA A 179 15.82 -40.31 -32.47
CA ALA A 179 16.69 -40.77 -33.56
C ALA A 179 17.09 -39.60 -34.48
N GLY A 180 18.38 -39.51 -34.80
CA GLY A 180 18.94 -38.47 -35.68
C GLY A 180 19.15 -37.10 -35.03
N ALA A 181 18.75 -36.89 -33.77
CA ALA A 181 18.87 -35.59 -33.12
C ALA A 181 20.31 -35.18 -32.75
N GLY A 182 21.26 -36.11 -32.61
CA GLY A 182 22.64 -35.81 -32.21
C GLY A 182 22.81 -35.56 -30.70
N ALA A 183 23.76 -34.71 -30.30
CA ALA A 183 23.92 -34.30 -28.90
C ALA A 183 22.85 -33.26 -28.51
N GLY A 184 22.48 -33.19 -27.23
CA GLY A 184 21.38 -32.34 -26.81
C GLY A 184 21.11 -32.34 -25.32
N VAL A 185 20.13 -31.53 -24.93
CA VAL A 185 19.64 -31.41 -23.56
C VAL A 185 18.21 -31.92 -23.50
N CYS A 186 17.92 -32.80 -22.55
CA CYS A 186 16.57 -33.29 -22.31
C CYS A 186 16.00 -32.72 -21.01
N ILE A 187 14.87 -32.02 -21.11
CA ILE A 187 14.08 -31.51 -19.99
C ILE A 187 12.97 -32.52 -19.71
N THR A 188 12.79 -32.91 -18.45
CA THR A 188 11.71 -33.80 -17.99
C THR A 188 10.85 -33.08 -16.97
N GLN A 189 9.54 -33.10 -17.18
CA GLN A 189 8.54 -32.54 -16.27
C GLN A 189 7.62 -33.66 -15.81
N ILE A 190 7.73 -34.05 -14.55
CA ILE A 190 6.98 -35.16 -13.98
C ILE A 190 5.73 -34.65 -13.28
N HIS A 191 4.57 -35.17 -13.70
CA HIS A 191 3.30 -34.98 -13.01
C HIS A 191 3.12 -36.07 -11.94
N ASN A 192 3.37 -37.34 -12.29
CA ASN A 192 3.47 -38.45 -11.34
C ASN A 192 4.28 -39.63 -11.95
N ALA A 193 4.44 -40.72 -11.20
CA ALA A 193 5.21 -41.89 -11.62
C ALA A 193 4.73 -42.54 -12.96
N ALA A 194 3.47 -42.36 -13.33
CA ALA A 194 2.87 -42.91 -14.55
C ALA A 194 2.71 -41.88 -15.69
N ALA A 195 2.91 -40.58 -15.42
CA ALA A 195 2.64 -39.51 -16.37
C ALA A 195 3.68 -38.37 -16.28
N PHE A 196 4.38 -38.13 -17.39
CA PHE A 196 5.33 -37.04 -17.53
C PHE A 196 5.61 -36.66 -18.98
N SER A 197 6.18 -35.48 -19.21
CA SER A 197 6.59 -35.00 -20.53
C SER A 197 8.09 -34.79 -20.64
N GLN A 198 8.62 -35.00 -21.84
CA GLN A 198 10.02 -34.75 -22.16
C GLN A 198 10.17 -33.90 -23.41
N TRP A 199 11.08 -32.94 -23.32
CA TRP A 199 11.49 -32.05 -24.38
C TRP A 199 12.98 -32.22 -24.62
N TYR A 200 13.35 -32.60 -25.83
CA TYR A 200 14.74 -32.73 -26.23
C TYR A 200 15.10 -31.61 -27.19
N VAL A 201 16.04 -30.77 -26.79
CA VAL A 201 16.60 -29.72 -27.63
C VAL A 201 17.93 -30.22 -28.16
N SER A 202 18.03 -30.43 -29.47
CA SER A 202 19.31 -30.75 -30.09
C SER A 202 20.20 -29.50 -30.08
N ILE A 203 21.45 -29.71 -29.69
CA ILE A 203 22.51 -28.68 -29.69
C ILE A 203 23.60 -29.02 -30.72
N GLY A 204 23.36 -30.06 -31.54
CA GLY A 204 24.28 -30.58 -32.54
C GLY A 204 23.80 -30.33 -33.97
N VAL A 205 23.73 -31.40 -34.75
CA VAL A 205 23.53 -31.37 -36.22
C VAL A 205 22.10 -31.05 -36.68
N ASP A 206 21.11 -31.20 -35.80
CA ASP A 206 19.70 -31.01 -36.15
C ASP A 206 19.16 -29.79 -35.39
N ASN A 207 18.87 -28.68 -36.07
CA ASN A 207 18.34 -27.47 -35.44
C ASN A 207 16.85 -27.66 -35.09
N ALA A 208 16.57 -28.57 -34.15
CA ALA A 208 15.22 -29.04 -33.89
C ALA A 208 14.96 -29.35 -32.41
N VAL A 209 13.67 -29.29 -32.07
CA VAL A 209 13.13 -29.68 -30.78
C VAL A 209 12.25 -30.90 -30.97
N TYR A 210 12.40 -31.88 -30.09
CA TYR A 210 11.60 -33.09 -30.07
C TYR A 210 10.78 -33.15 -28.79
N PHE A 211 9.59 -33.71 -28.88
CA PHE A 211 8.68 -33.91 -27.77
C PHE A 211 8.22 -35.36 -27.69
N ARG A 212 8.11 -35.89 -26.47
CA ARG A 212 7.36 -37.12 -26.18
C ARG A 212 6.68 -37.03 -24.83
N ARG A 213 5.68 -37.88 -24.62
CA ARG A 213 4.96 -37.99 -23.34
C ARG A 213 4.90 -39.44 -22.87
N ARG A 214 4.86 -39.63 -21.56
CA ARG A 214 4.48 -40.87 -20.90
C ARG A 214 3.09 -40.71 -20.30
N VAL A 215 2.20 -41.66 -20.57
CA VAL A 215 0.84 -41.71 -20.00
C VAL A 215 0.54 -43.15 -19.61
N SER A 216 0.01 -43.36 -18.41
CA SER A 216 -0.26 -44.70 -17.86
C SER A 216 0.96 -45.64 -17.92
N GLY A 217 2.15 -45.10 -17.71
CA GLY A 217 3.40 -45.85 -17.72
C GLY A 217 3.98 -46.14 -19.12
N VAL A 218 3.32 -45.74 -20.22
CA VAL A 218 3.77 -45.99 -21.60
C VAL A 218 4.25 -44.71 -22.27
N PHE A 219 5.41 -44.75 -22.93
CA PHE A 219 5.96 -43.65 -23.70
C PHE A 219 5.40 -43.59 -25.12
N SER A 220 5.13 -42.37 -25.61
CA SER A 220 4.96 -42.12 -27.04
C SER A 220 6.31 -42.16 -27.76
N SER A 221 6.26 -42.33 -29.09
CA SER A 221 7.43 -42.04 -29.93
C SER A 221 7.84 -40.57 -29.79
N TRP A 222 9.11 -40.29 -30.06
CA TRP A 222 9.59 -38.92 -30.21
C TRP A 222 8.97 -38.28 -31.45
N ALA A 223 8.38 -37.10 -31.29
CA ALA A 223 7.85 -36.29 -32.37
C ALA A 223 8.71 -35.04 -32.54
N LYS A 224 9.16 -34.78 -33.77
CA LYS A 224 9.87 -33.54 -34.12
C LYS A 224 8.86 -32.39 -34.18
N LEU A 225 9.10 -31.31 -33.45
CA LEU A 225 8.29 -30.09 -33.52
C LEU A 225 8.82 -29.23 -34.68
N ALA A 226 7.90 -28.80 -35.54
CA ALA A 226 8.18 -27.89 -36.64
C ALA A 226 8.76 -26.57 -36.09
N THR A 227 9.95 -26.18 -36.55
CA THR A 227 10.53 -24.86 -36.28
C THR A 227 9.91 -23.82 -37.20
N GLU A 228 10.08 -22.52 -36.91
CA GLU A 228 9.52 -21.41 -37.70
C GLU A 228 9.86 -21.47 -39.21
N ASP A 229 10.94 -22.16 -39.61
CA ASP A 229 11.30 -22.39 -41.01
C ASP A 229 10.30 -23.30 -41.77
N PHE A 230 9.54 -24.13 -41.06
CA PHE A 230 8.51 -24.99 -41.67
C PHE A 230 7.20 -24.23 -41.94
N ALA A 231 6.92 -23.17 -41.18
CA ALA A 231 5.65 -22.42 -41.25
C ALA A 231 5.71 -21.16 -42.13
N LYS A 232 6.90 -20.70 -42.53
CA LYS A 232 7.09 -19.40 -43.20
C LYS A 232 7.16 -19.45 -44.73
N ASN A 233 7.10 -20.63 -45.36
CA ASN A 233 7.20 -20.73 -46.82
C ASN A 233 6.06 -21.56 -47.43
N ALA A 234 5.11 -20.87 -48.10
CA ALA A 234 4.01 -21.50 -48.82
C ALA A 234 4.48 -22.40 -49.98
N SER A 235 5.71 -22.22 -50.47
CA SER A 235 6.36 -23.08 -51.47
C SER A 235 6.78 -24.46 -50.94
N ASN A 236 6.74 -24.67 -49.62
CA ASN A 236 6.95 -25.98 -49.01
C ASN A 236 5.64 -26.77 -48.86
N MET A 237 4.50 -26.16 -49.17
CA MET A 237 3.21 -26.83 -49.30
C MET A 237 3.08 -27.30 -50.74
N THR A 238 2.93 -28.60 -50.97
CA THR A 238 2.74 -29.16 -52.32
C THR A 238 1.56 -28.46 -53.01
N THR A 239 1.79 -27.94 -54.22
CA THR A 239 0.75 -27.29 -55.03
C THR A 239 -0.47 -28.22 -55.14
N GLY A 240 -1.60 -27.81 -54.53
CA GLY A 240 -2.84 -28.58 -54.53
C GLY A 240 -3.35 -29.08 -53.17
N ASP A 241 -2.62 -28.91 -52.07
CA ASP A 241 -3.04 -29.41 -50.75
C ASP A 241 -3.95 -28.45 -49.96
N ILE A 242 -4.71 -27.61 -50.66
CA ILE A 242 -5.77 -26.80 -50.03
C ILE A 242 -7.13 -27.42 -50.39
N PRO A 243 -7.68 -28.34 -49.57
CA PRO A 243 -9.10 -28.64 -49.58
C PRO A 243 -9.92 -27.35 -49.47
N ASP A 244 -11.11 -27.29 -50.06
CA ASP A 244 -12.06 -26.16 -49.92
C ASP A 244 -12.26 -25.73 -48.44
N ALA A 245 -12.10 -26.65 -47.50
CA ALA A 245 -12.17 -26.43 -46.06
C ALA A 245 -10.98 -25.62 -45.47
N VAL A 246 -9.82 -25.60 -46.14
CA VAL A 246 -8.61 -24.87 -45.71
C VAL A 246 -8.59 -23.43 -46.26
N LEU A 247 -9.43 -23.12 -47.26
CA LEU A 247 -9.99 -21.77 -47.41
C LEU A 247 -11.05 -21.56 -46.32
N ASN A 248 -10.64 -21.68 -45.07
CA ASN A 248 -11.49 -21.64 -43.90
C ASN A 248 -12.30 -20.32 -43.93
N PRO A 249 -13.62 -20.34 -43.70
CA PRO A 249 -14.39 -19.13 -43.36
C PRO A 249 -13.67 -18.25 -42.32
N GLY A 250 -12.91 -18.84 -41.40
CA GLY A 250 -12.04 -18.18 -40.44
C GLY A 250 -10.93 -17.29 -41.03
N LEU A 251 -10.40 -17.57 -42.22
CA LEU A 251 -9.44 -16.69 -42.91
C LEU A 251 -10.13 -15.48 -43.57
N LYS A 252 -11.41 -15.63 -43.93
CA LYS A 252 -12.30 -14.54 -44.40
C LYS A 252 -12.76 -13.67 -43.22
N THR A 253 -13.07 -14.29 -42.09
CA THR A 253 -13.48 -13.63 -40.82
C THR A 253 -12.31 -12.96 -40.10
N ALA A 254 -11.08 -13.48 -40.24
CA ALA A 254 -9.85 -12.86 -39.72
C ALA A 254 -9.28 -11.77 -40.65
N GLY A 255 -9.93 -11.50 -41.79
CA GLY A 255 -9.47 -10.51 -42.78
C GLY A 255 -8.23 -10.92 -43.59
N LEU A 256 -7.66 -12.11 -43.35
CA LEU A 256 -6.38 -12.56 -43.90
C LEU A 256 -6.41 -12.94 -45.38
N LEU A 257 -7.60 -13.05 -45.99
CA LEU A 257 -7.78 -13.16 -47.44
C LEU A 257 -8.72 -12.06 -47.92
N SER A 258 -8.21 -11.07 -48.66
CA SER A 258 -9.00 -9.93 -49.16
C SER A 258 -9.78 -10.23 -50.46
N ALA A 259 -10.08 -11.50 -50.74
CA ALA A 259 -10.38 -12.01 -52.08
C ALA A 259 -11.33 -11.13 -52.93
N GLU A 260 -10.82 -10.62 -54.05
CA GLU A 260 -11.64 -10.10 -55.14
C GLU A 260 -11.91 -11.25 -56.12
N LEU A 261 -13.15 -11.74 -56.14
CA LEU A 261 -13.63 -12.65 -57.18
C LEU A 261 -13.79 -11.84 -58.47
N LEU A 262 -12.83 -12.03 -59.39
CA LEU A 262 -12.82 -11.32 -60.67
C LEU A 262 -13.99 -11.78 -61.55
N PHE A 263 -14.21 -13.10 -61.62
CA PHE A 263 -15.27 -13.70 -62.41
C PHE A 263 -15.86 -14.90 -61.69
N SER A 264 -17.18 -14.88 -61.48
CA SER A 264 -17.95 -16.02 -60.97
C SER A 264 -19.37 -15.97 -61.52
N GLY A 265 -19.96 -17.15 -61.70
CA GLY A 265 -21.24 -17.29 -62.38
C GLY A 265 -21.11 -17.11 -63.90
N TYR A 266 -21.96 -17.83 -64.65
CA TYR A 266 -21.87 -17.92 -66.10
C TYR A 266 -21.89 -16.55 -66.77
N ALA A 267 -22.76 -15.63 -66.32
CA ALA A 267 -22.89 -14.31 -66.91
C ALA A 267 -21.57 -13.52 -66.94
N ARG A 268 -20.78 -13.56 -65.85
CA ARG A 268 -19.50 -12.85 -65.76
C ARG A 268 -18.35 -13.64 -66.39
N LEU A 269 -18.35 -14.95 -66.28
CA LEU A 269 -17.33 -15.78 -66.92
C LEU A 269 -17.45 -15.71 -68.45
N ASN A 270 -18.68 -15.67 -68.98
CA ASN A 270 -18.94 -15.61 -70.41
C ASN A 270 -18.42 -14.32 -71.07
N THR A 271 -18.23 -13.22 -70.31
CA THR A 271 -17.66 -11.98 -70.84
C THR A 271 -16.14 -12.02 -71.04
N VAL A 272 -15.44 -13.02 -70.50
CA VAL A 272 -13.97 -13.11 -70.62
C VAL A 272 -13.58 -13.40 -72.08
N PRO A 273 -12.71 -12.61 -72.72
CA PRO A 273 -12.26 -12.87 -74.08
C PRO A 273 -11.65 -14.26 -74.25
N THR A 274 -11.97 -14.91 -75.38
CA THR A 274 -11.42 -16.22 -75.73
C THR A 274 -11.00 -16.30 -77.18
N GLY A 275 -9.89 -16.98 -77.45
CA GLY A 275 -9.46 -17.40 -78.79
C GLY A 275 -9.54 -18.92 -78.93
N ASN A 276 -9.99 -19.43 -80.08
CA ASN A 276 -10.15 -20.88 -80.35
C ASN A 276 -10.94 -21.68 -79.29
N TYR A 277 -11.87 -21.02 -78.57
CA TYR A 277 -12.86 -21.66 -77.72
C TYR A 277 -14.27 -21.33 -78.20
N SER A 278 -15.15 -22.33 -78.18
CA SER A 278 -16.60 -22.12 -78.13
C SER A 278 -17.06 -22.15 -76.66
N LYS A 279 -18.11 -21.38 -76.35
CA LYS A 279 -18.63 -21.22 -74.98
C LYS A 279 -20.02 -21.82 -74.86
N ALA A 280 -20.28 -22.55 -73.79
CA ALA A 280 -21.60 -23.03 -73.40
C ALA A 280 -21.82 -22.87 -71.90
N GLN A 281 -23.07 -22.95 -71.45
CA GLN A 281 -23.44 -22.87 -70.04
C GLN A 281 -23.71 -24.27 -69.47
N ASN A 282 -23.21 -24.53 -68.26
CA ASN A 282 -23.63 -25.68 -67.46
C ASN A 282 -23.91 -25.23 -66.02
N GLY A 283 -25.18 -25.14 -65.63
CA GLY A 283 -25.57 -24.48 -64.38
C GLY A 283 -25.02 -23.04 -64.32
N ASP A 284 -24.31 -22.71 -63.25
CA ASP A 284 -23.64 -21.40 -63.07
C ASP A 284 -22.22 -21.35 -63.65
N ASN A 285 -21.74 -22.41 -64.30
CA ASN A 285 -20.37 -22.51 -64.78
C ASN A 285 -20.26 -22.21 -66.28
N LEU A 286 -19.08 -21.75 -66.70
CA LEU A 286 -18.72 -21.60 -68.10
C LEU A 286 -18.06 -22.87 -68.61
N VAL A 287 -18.59 -23.44 -69.68
CA VAL A 287 -17.97 -24.55 -70.41
C VAL A 287 -17.23 -23.99 -71.62
N LEU A 288 -15.93 -24.26 -71.70
CA LEU A 288 -15.05 -23.91 -72.80
C LEU A 288 -14.71 -25.17 -73.59
N THR A 289 -15.02 -25.20 -74.89
CA THR A 289 -14.66 -26.29 -75.80
C THR A 289 -13.69 -25.79 -76.86
N ALA A 290 -12.46 -26.31 -76.85
CA ALA A 290 -11.40 -25.91 -77.76
C ALA A 290 -11.75 -26.30 -79.21
N THR A 291 -11.76 -25.32 -80.12
CA THR A 291 -12.11 -25.48 -81.53
C THR A 291 -10.88 -25.53 -82.45
N GLY A 292 -9.68 -25.36 -81.91
CA GLY A 292 -8.42 -25.32 -82.66
C GLY A 292 -7.21 -25.51 -81.74
N THR A 293 -6.01 -25.32 -82.29
CA THR A 293 -4.74 -25.30 -81.53
C THR A 293 -4.54 -23.96 -80.82
N ASP A 294 -3.82 -23.95 -79.69
CA ASP A 294 -3.55 -22.74 -78.88
C ASP A 294 -4.85 -22.01 -78.45
N PRO A 295 -5.77 -22.66 -77.73
CA PRO A 295 -6.97 -22.01 -77.25
C PRO A 295 -6.66 -21.10 -76.05
N GLN A 296 -7.06 -19.84 -76.15
CA GLN A 296 -6.65 -18.78 -75.25
C GLN A 296 -7.84 -18.33 -74.39
N PHE A 297 -7.66 -18.33 -73.07
CA PHE A 297 -8.61 -17.72 -72.14
C PHE A 297 -7.89 -16.61 -71.37
N ALA A 298 -8.20 -15.34 -71.70
CA ALA A 298 -7.41 -14.21 -71.22
C ALA A 298 -8.28 -13.06 -70.70
N PHE A 299 -7.81 -12.41 -69.64
CA PHE A 299 -8.49 -11.28 -69.00
C PHE A 299 -7.49 -10.20 -68.55
N GLY A 300 -7.94 -8.95 -68.52
CA GLY A 300 -7.18 -7.84 -67.96
C GLY A 300 -7.19 -7.87 -66.44
N LEU A 301 -6.02 -7.66 -65.83
CA LEU A 301 -5.87 -7.56 -64.36
C LEU A 301 -5.61 -6.12 -63.92
N ASN A 302 -4.77 -5.37 -64.66
CA ASN A 302 -4.40 -3.97 -64.39
C ASN A 302 -4.07 -3.67 -62.91
N ALA A 303 -3.34 -4.57 -62.25
CA ALA A 303 -3.02 -4.45 -60.83
C ALA A 303 -1.51 -4.53 -60.60
N PRO A 304 -0.96 -3.81 -59.61
CA PRO A 304 0.42 -4.02 -59.17
C PRO A 304 0.61 -5.46 -58.68
N GLY A 305 1.59 -6.19 -59.22
CA GLY A 305 1.78 -7.59 -58.86
C GLY A 305 2.24 -7.80 -57.42
N ASN A 306 2.83 -6.79 -56.78
CA ASN A 306 3.05 -6.76 -55.32
C ASN A 306 1.74 -6.68 -54.49
N ARG A 307 0.59 -6.46 -55.13
CA ARG A 307 -0.75 -6.45 -54.52
C ARG A 307 -1.65 -7.59 -55.02
N ALA A 308 -1.18 -8.36 -56.00
CA ALA A 308 -1.88 -9.44 -56.68
C ALA A 308 -1.03 -10.72 -56.66
N ARG A 309 -0.66 -11.21 -55.48
CA ARG A 309 0.32 -12.30 -55.33
C ARG A 309 -0.20 -13.64 -55.84
N TYR A 310 -1.44 -14.00 -55.50
CA TYR A 310 -1.99 -15.30 -55.84
C TYR A 310 -3.00 -15.19 -56.96
N LEU A 311 -2.90 -16.07 -57.95
CA LEU A 311 -3.97 -16.32 -58.93
C LEU A 311 -4.65 -17.64 -58.55
N ALA A 312 -5.97 -17.66 -58.45
CA ALA A 312 -6.69 -18.92 -58.25
C ALA A 312 -7.91 -19.04 -59.15
N PHE A 313 -8.24 -20.27 -59.49
CA PHE A 313 -9.41 -20.62 -60.29
C PHE A 313 -9.88 -22.04 -59.95
N ARG A 314 -11.16 -22.29 -60.17
CA ARG A 314 -11.77 -23.62 -59.98
C ARG A 314 -12.26 -24.15 -61.31
N ILE A 315 -11.73 -25.30 -61.69
CA ILE A 315 -11.95 -25.92 -63.00
C ILE A 315 -12.22 -27.41 -62.89
N LYS A 316 -12.81 -27.98 -63.95
CA LYS A 316 -12.94 -29.42 -64.17
C LYS A 316 -12.73 -29.69 -65.66
N ARG A 317 -11.71 -30.47 -66.02
CA ARG A 317 -11.56 -30.93 -67.40
C ARG A 317 -12.44 -32.16 -67.61
N THR A 318 -13.20 -32.16 -68.70
CA THR A 318 -14.12 -33.26 -69.02
C THR A 318 -13.72 -34.02 -70.29
N ALA A 319 -12.85 -33.44 -71.14
CA ALA A 319 -12.27 -34.08 -72.32
C ALA A 319 -10.97 -33.38 -72.79
N GLY A 320 -10.20 -34.06 -73.66
CA GLY A 320 -9.03 -33.52 -74.40
C GLY A 320 -7.74 -33.32 -73.59
N SER A 321 -6.76 -32.59 -74.15
CA SER A 321 -5.40 -32.41 -73.59
C SER A 321 -5.33 -31.39 -72.44
N PHE A 322 -4.21 -31.35 -71.72
CA PHE A 322 -3.97 -30.49 -70.56
C PHE A 322 -2.63 -29.74 -70.72
N GLU A 323 -2.66 -28.41 -70.81
CA GLU A 323 -1.48 -27.54 -71.09
C GLU A 323 -0.99 -26.76 -69.87
N ASN A 324 -1.84 -26.62 -68.85
CA ASN A 324 -1.47 -26.30 -67.48
C ASN A 324 -0.53 -25.10 -67.25
N THR A 325 -0.70 -24.07 -68.07
CA THR A 325 0.20 -22.91 -68.10
C THR A 325 -0.56 -21.59 -67.90
N VAL A 326 -0.04 -20.73 -67.03
CA VAL A 326 -0.47 -19.33 -66.90
C VAL A 326 0.61 -18.42 -67.44
N PHE A 327 0.26 -17.60 -68.43
CA PHE A 327 1.07 -16.51 -68.93
C PHE A 327 0.54 -15.17 -68.42
N TYR A 328 1.41 -14.17 -68.42
CA TYR A 328 1.02 -12.82 -68.09
C TYR A 328 1.79 -11.80 -68.91
N SER A 329 1.25 -10.60 -69.00
CA SER A 329 1.89 -9.46 -69.68
C SER A 329 2.04 -8.29 -68.72
N THR A 330 3.10 -7.54 -68.89
CA THR A 330 3.39 -6.30 -68.16
C THR A 330 3.55 -5.17 -69.17
N PRO A 331 3.78 -3.92 -68.75
CA PRO A 331 4.16 -2.86 -69.69
C PRO A 331 5.44 -3.15 -70.49
N SER A 332 6.32 -4.04 -70.00
CA SER A 332 7.61 -4.33 -70.65
C SER A 332 7.60 -5.55 -71.57
N HIS A 333 6.63 -6.46 -71.44
CA HIS A 333 6.53 -7.64 -72.31
C HIS A 333 5.10 -8.17 -72.47
N ASN A 334 4.87 -8.87 -73.57
CA ASN A 334 3.65 -9.63 -73.85
C ASN A 334 3.75 -11.07 -73.31
N PHE A 335 2.73 -11.90 -73.55
CA PHE A 335 2.75 -13.33 -73.20
C PHE A 335 3.94 -14.05 -73.85
N SER A 336 4.73 -14.76 -73.05
CA SER A 336 5.93 -15.45 -73.52
C SER A 336 6.31 -16.59 -72.58
N ASN A 337 6.99 -17.60 -73.13
CA ASN A 337 7.58 -18.72 -72.38
C ASN A 337 8.62 -18.30 -71.32
N SER A 338 9.11 -17.07 -71.37
CA SER A 338 9.99 -16.51 -70.35
C SER A 338 9.24 -16.00 -69.12
N PHE A 339 7.91 -15.86 -69.17
CA PHE A 339 7.07 -15.25 -68.14
C PHE A 339 5.80 -16.08 -67.90
N ARG A 340 5.96 -17.18 -67.16
CA ARG A 340 4.88 -18.14 -66.92
C ARG A 340 4.94 -18.81 -65.55
N LYS A 341 3.79 -19.33 -65.13
CA LYS A 341 3.63 -20.24 -64.00
C LYS A 341 2.94 -21.51 -64.47
N LEU A 342 3.53 -22.66 -64.19
CA LEU A 342 2.93 -23.99 -64.45
C LEU A 342 2.20 -24.50 -63.20
N TRP A 343 1.20 -25.36 -63.39
CA TRP A 343 0.56 -26.11 -62.30
C TRP A 343 0.38 -27.58 -62.66
N THR A 344 0.79 -28.51 -61.82
CA THR A 344 0.88 -29.93 -62.24
C THR A 344 -0.32 -30.78 -61.85
N ARG A 345 -1.23 -30.27 -61.02
CA ARG A 345 -2.35 -31.03 -60.46
C ARG A 345 -3.67 -30.69 -61.12
N GLU A 346 -4.20 -31.64 -61.87
CA GLU A 346 -5.56 -31.70 -62.42
C GLU A 346 -5.91 -33.19 -62.58
N VAL A 347 -7.15 -33.57 -62.25
CA VAL A 347 -7.65 -34.93 -62.46
C VAL A 347 -8.86 -34.86 -63.37
N SER A 348 -8.77 -35.52 -64.53
CA SER A 348 -9.83 -35.53 -65.53
C SER A 348 -11.15 -35.99 -64.90
N GLY A 349 -12.21 -35.21 -65.09
CA GLY A 349 -13.55 -35.48 -64.57
C GLY A 349 -13.82 -34.93 -63.17
N GLU A 350 -12.80 -34.45 -62.45
CA GLU A 350 -12.93 -33.95 -61.07
C GLU A 350 -12.76 -32.44 -60.95
N TRP A 351 -13.46 -31.84 -60.00
CA TRP A 351 -13.27 -30.42 -59.68
C TRP A 351 -11.93 -30.19 -58.97
N THR A 352 -11.13 -29.28 -59.52
CA THR A 352 -9.84 -28.88 -58.97
C THR A 352 -9.83 -27.38 -58.71
N THR A 353 -9.48 -26.99 -57.47
CA THR A 353 -9.15 -25.60 -57.14
C THR A 353 -7.64 -25.43 -57.29
N VAL A 354 -7.22 -24.55 -58.18
CA VAL A 354 -5.82 -24.24 -58.45
C VAL A 354 -5.51 -22.90 -57.80
N VAL A 355 -4.47 -22.84 -56.96
CA VAL A 355 -3.94 -21.61 -56.37
C VAL A 355 -2.46 -21.51 -56.71
N LEU A 356 -2.08 -20.42 -57.36
CA LEU A 356 -0.74 -20.18 -57.87
C LEU A 356 -0.11 -19.00 -57.14
N ASP A 357 1.04 -19.22 -56.51
CA ASP A 357 1.89 -18.13 -56.05
C ASP A 357 2.63 -17.53 -57.25
N MET A 358 2.20 -16.34 -57.67
CA MET A 358 2.76 -15.64 -58.82
C MET A 358 4.03 -14.86 -58.46
N TRP A 359 4.42 -14.78 -57.18
CA TRP A 359 5.74 -14.25 -56.81
C TRP A 359 6.85 -15.30 -56.96
N ASP A 360 6.48 -16.56 -57.07
CA ASP A 360 7.36 -17.69 -57.32
C ASP A 360 7.09 -18.22 -58.74
N LEU A 361 7.54 -17.53 -59.78
CA LEU A 361 7.24 -17.93 -61.15
C LEU A 361 8.04 -19.17 -61.57
N THR A 362 7.44 -20.03 -62.39
CA THR A 362 8.19 -21.14 -63.01
C THR A 362 9.27 -20.60 -63.96
N THR A 363 8.98 -19.50 -64.65
CA THR A 363 9.94 -18.76 -65.47
C THR A 363 9.54 -17.28 -65.44
N GLY A 364 10.48 -16.38 -65.16
CA GLY A 364 10.22 -14.93 -65.03
C GLY A 364 10.78 -14.28 -63.76
N GLY A 365 11.29 -15.07 -62.81
CA GLY A 365 11.92 -14.56 -61.59
C GLY A 365 10.96 -13.73 -60.75
N THR A 366 11.37 -12.51 -60.39
CA THR A 366 10.57 -11.58 -59.56
C THR A 366 9.73 -10.61 -60.39
N ASP A 367 9.64 -10.80 -61.71
CA ASP A 367 9.02 -9.82 -62.61
C ASP A 367 7.55 -9.55 -62.24
N TRP A 368 6.73 -10.58 -62.01
CA TRP A 368 5.35 -10.37 -61.57
C TRP A 368 5.29 -9.50 -60.30
N LYS A 369 6.09 -9.81 -59.28
CA LYS A 369 6.12 -9.06 -58.01
C LYS A 369 6.47 -7.58 -58.21
N ASN A 370 7.32 -7.28 -59.18
CA ASN A 370 7.89 -5.94 -59.37
C ASN A 370 7.19 -5.12 -60.46
N SER A 371 6.25 -5.72 -61.20
CA SER A 371 5.58 -5.11 -62.35
C SER A 371 4.10 -4.87 -62.10
N THR A 372 3.51 -3.94 -62.87
CA THR A 372 2.06 -3.90 -63.05
C THR A 372 1.65 -5.00 -64.03
N ILE A 373 0.66 -5.80 -63.67
CA ILE A 373 0.18 -6.90 -64.50
C ILE A 373 -0.97 -6.39 -65.36
N ASN A 374 -0.75 -6.32 -66.67
CA ASN A 374 -1.76 -5.84 -67.62
C ASN A 374 -2.80 -6.94 -67.86
N ASN A 375 -2.37 -8.11 -68.31
CA ASN A 375 -3.24 -9.21 -68.68
C ASN A 375 -2.72 -10.54 -68.15
N VAL A 376 -3.64 -11.46 -67.90
CA VAL A 376 -3.38 -12.85 -67.53
C VAL A 376 -4.06 -13.74 -68.57
N ARG A 377 -3.32 -14.75 -69.04
CA ARG A 377 -3.80 -15.79 -69.95
C ARG A 377 -3.64 -17.14 -69.26
N VAL A 378 -4.72 -17.91 -69.19
CA VAL A 378 -4.75 -19.24 -68.58
C VAL A 378 -5.00 -20.25 -69.68
N ASP A 379 -3.98 -21.06 -69.97
CA ASP A 379 -4.03 -22.09 -71.00
C ASP A 379 -4.30 -23.43 -70.35
N PHE A 380 -5.55 -23.85 -70.46
CA PHE A 380 -6.01 -25.10 -69.86
C PHE A 380 -5.69 -26.33 -70.73
N THR A 381 -5.72 -26.17 -72.06
CA THR A 381 -5.65 -27.26 -73.05
C THR A 381 -4.88 -26.79 -74.29
N GLU A 382 -4.15 -27.66 -74.99
CA GLU A 382 -3.28 -27.28 -76.13
C GLU A 382 -3.87 -27.57 -77.53
N ALA A 383 -4.93 -28.38 -77.62
CA ALA A 383 -5.47 -28.88 -78.89
C ALA A 383 -7.01 -28.88 -78.93
N ALA A 384 -7.57 -29.00 -80.14
CA ALA A 384 -9.01 -29.09 -80.37
C ALA A 384 -9.61 -30.31 -79.65
N GLY A 385 -10.83 -30.17 -79.14
CA GLY A 385 -11.52 -31.22 -78.38
C GLY A 385 -11.28 -31.19 -76.86
N GLY A 386 -10.41 -30.30 -76.37
CA GLY A 386 -10.31 -29.96 -74.94
C GLY A 386 -11.59 -29.33 -74.41
N VAL A 387 -12.13 -29.86 -73.30
CA VAL A 387 -13.34 -29.31 -72.66
C VAL A 387 -13.07 -29.02 -71.19
N ILE A 388 -13.22 -27.75 -70.80
CA ILE A 388 -12.99 -27.24 -69.44
C ILE A 388 -14.25 -26.56 -68.93
N GLU A 389 -14.71 -26.98 -67.76
CA GLU A 389 -15.75 -26.28 -67.02
C GLU A 389 -15.08 -25.38 -65.96
N VAL A 390 -15.38 -24.08 -65.98
CA VAL A 390 -14.81 -23.06 -65.09
C VAL A 390 -15.92 -22.55 -64.17
N ALA A 391 -15.70 -22.63 -62.85
CA ALA A 391 -16.64 -22.15 -61.84
C ALA A 391 -16.35 -20.71 -61.40
N TRP A 392 -15.07 -20.36 -61.21
CA TRP A 392 -14.65 -19.02 -60.82
C TRP A 392 -13.16 -18.77 -61.04
N ILE A 393 -12.79 -17.49 -61.07
CA ILE A 393 -11.42 -16.98 -61.15
C ILE A 393 -11.29 -15.80 -60.18
N GLY A 394 -10.18 -15.75 -59.43
CA GLY A 394 -9.88 -14.70 -58.46
C GLY A 394 -8.39 -14.45 -58.29
N VAL A 395 -8.07 -13.29 -57.72
CA VAL A 395 -6.70 -12.89 -57.39
C VAL A 395 -6.65 -12.45 -55.92
N PHE A 396 -5.57 -12.81 -55.22
CA PHE A 396 -5.45 -12.67 -53.76
C PHE A 396 -4.09 -12.12 -53.34
N ARG A 397 -4.00 -11.68 -52.09
CA ARG A 397 -2.79 -11.21 -51.41
C ARG A 397 -2.76 -11.78 -49.98
N ASP A 398 -1.59 -11.78 -49.34
CA ASP A 398 -1.37 -12.40 -48.02
C ASP A 398 -2.10 -11.75 -46.82
N SER A 399 -2.80 -10.62 -47.00
CA SER A 399 -3.22 -9.78 -45.87
C SER A 399 -4.40 -8.85 -46.23
N PRO A 400 -5.29 -8.43 -45.31
CA PRO A 400 -6.35 -7.47 -45.62
C PRO A 400 -5.76 -6.15 -46.07
N ALA A 401 -6.49 -5.42 -46.92
CA ALA A 401 -6.21 -4.02 -47.28
C ALA A 401 -6.23 -3.12 -46.05
N THR A 402 -5.14 -3.12 -45.28
CA THR A 402 -4.75 -1.95 -44.51
C THR A 402 -4.33 -0.89 -45.52
N TYR A 403 -5.27 0.02 -45.83
CA TYR A 403 -4.95 1.25 -46.55
C TYR A 403 -4.26 2.18 -45.55
N PRO A 404 -2.95 2.49 -45.68
CA PRO A 404 -2.35 3.53 -44.87
C PRO A 404 -3.06 4.87 -45.17
N GLN A 405 -3.20 5.71 -44.15
CA GLN A 405 -3.74 7.06 -44.30
C GLN A 405 -2.91 7.87 -45.31
N ASP A 406 -3.56 8.36 -46.38
CA ASP A 406 -2.87 9.05 -47.51
C ASP A 406 -2.58 10.53 -47.21
N THR A 407 -3.28 11.12 -46.23
CA THR A 407 -3.14 12.53 -45.85
C THR A 407 -3.44 12.74 -44.36
N ILE A 408 -2.96 13.84 -43.78
CA ILE A 408 -3.22 14.24 -42.37
C ILE A 408 -4.71 14.53 -42.06
N THR A 409 -5.60 14.49 -43.06
CA THR A 409 -7.04 14.74 -42.96
C THR A 409 -7.89 13.56 -43.46
N ASP A 410 -7.30 12.38 -43.64
CA ASP A 410 -8.03 11.20 -44.11
C ASP A 410 -9.11 10.76 -43.12
N THR A 411 -10.37 10.76 -43.58
CA THR A 411 -11.55 10.40 -42.79
C THR A 411 -12.11 9.02 -43.15
N ARG A 412 -11.40 8.20 -43.94
CA ARG A 412 -11.88 6.87 -44.36
C ARG A 412 -11.96 5.92 -43.16
N THR A 413 -13.14 5.35 -42.94
CA THR A 413 -13.40 4.38 -41.86
C THR A 413 -12.49 3.15 -42.00
N GLY A 414 -11.75 2.80 -40.94
CA GLY A 414 -10.90 1.61 -40.89
C GLY A 414 -9.46 1.81 -41.38
N ALA A 415 -9.05 3.03 -41.76
CA ALA A 415 -7.66 3.33 -42.06
C ALA A 415 -6.81 3.37 -40.76
N PRO A 416 -5.74 2.57 -40.62
CA PRO A 416 -4.78 2.74 -39.53
C PRO A 416 -4.10 4.12 -39.61
N MET A 417 -4.08 4.83 -38.48
CA MET A 417 -3.48 6.16 -38.36
C MET A 417 -1.96 6.11 -38.55
N ILE A 418 -1.37 7.07 -39.29
CA ILE A 418 0.09 7.19 -39.37
C ILE A 418 0.65 7.82 -38.08
N VAL A 419 1.81 7.32 -37.62
CA VAL A 419 2.59 7.98 -36.55
C VAL A 419 2.98 9.38 -37.04
N GLY A 420 2.59 10.41 -36.31
CA GLY A 420 2.80 11.83 -36.60
C GLY A 420 1.53 12.61 -36.91
N ALA A 421 0.46 11.95 -37.39
CA ALA A 421 -0.83 12.60 -37.60
C ALA A 421 -1.48 12.98 -36.25
N PHE A 422 -2.15 14.14 -36.20
CA PHE A 422 -2.79 14.67 -34.98
C PHE A 422 -1.85 14.78 -33.75
N GLY A 423 -0.53 14.83 -33.98
CA GLY A 423 0.48 14.92 -32.92
C GLY A 423 0.78 13.59 -32.22
N LEU A 424 0.32 12.44 -32.73
CA LEU A 424 0.61 11.12 -32.16
C LEU A 424 2.04 10.69 -32.48
N GLY A 425 2.86 10.37 -31.46
CA GLY A 425 4.22 9.84 -31.64
C GLY A 425 5.28 10.87 -32.07
N GLY A 426 4.98 12.17 -32.00
CA GLY A 426 5.92 13.27 -32.22
C GLY A 426 5.89 14.32 -31.10
N SER A 427 6.58 15.46 -31.27
CA SER A 427 6.66 16.52 -30.26
C SER A 427 5.44 17.47 -30.21
N GLY A 428 4.26 17.03 -30.64
CA GLY A 428 3.05 17.85 -30.79
C GLY A 428 3.07 18.79 -32.01
N ILE A 429 1.89 19.27 -32.42
CA ILE A 429 1.72 20.19 -33.55
C ILE A 429 2.17 21.60 -33.12
N GLN A 430 3.07 22.22 -33.90
CA GLN A 430 3.58 23.56 -33.63
C GLN A 430 2.52 24.62 -33.99
N LEU A 431 2.10 25.40 -32.98
CA LEU A 431 1.30 26.62 -33.14
C LEU A 431 2.20 27.85 -33.18
N THR A 432 1.69 28.89 -33.83
CA THR A 432 2.35 30.15 -34.16
C THR A 432 1.45 31.34 -33.81
N GLY A 433 1.93 32.57 -34.06
CA GLY A 433 1.20 33.80 -33.75
C GLY A 433 -0.06 34.03 -34.60
N SER A 434 -0.22 33.29 -35.70
CA SER A 434 -1.45 33.32 -36.51
C SER A 434 -2.55 32.39 -36.01
N ASP A 435 -2.23 31.49 -35.07
CA ASP A 435 -3.19 30.53 -34.53
C ASP A 435 -3.94 31.11 -33.33
N ASP A 436 -5.15 30.60 -33.08
CA ASP A 436 -5.99 30.97 -31.93
C ASP A 436 -6.50 29.71 -31.22
N LEU A 437 -6.20 29.59 -29.92
CA LEU A 437 -6.64 28.46 -29.10
C LEU A 437 -8.17 28.32 -29.02
N ASN A 438 -8.93 29.39 -29.26
CA ASN A 438 -10.40 29.34 -29.29
C ASN A 438 -10.94 28.74 -30.59
N SER A 439 -10.14 28.75 -31.67
CA SER A 439 -10.54 28.48 -33.05
C SER A 439 -9.82 27.27 -33.66
N LEU A 440 -9.19 26.44 -32.83
CA LEU A 440 -8.55 25.21 -33.28
C LEU A 440 -9.58 24.23 -33.89
N PRO A 441 -9.14 23.35 -34.82
CA PRO A 441 -10.01 22.31 -35.37
C PRO A 441 -10.66 21.46 -34.28
N ALA A 442 -11.90 21.01 -34.53
CA ALA A 442 -12.69 20.22 -33.58
C ALA A 442 -12.20 18.76 -33.46
N VAL A 443 -10.95 18.58 -33.03
CA VAL A 443 -10.23 17.30 -32.96
C VAL A 443 -9.46 17.18 -31.65
N THR A 444 -9.30 15.95 -31.16
CA THR A 444 -8.41 15.67 -30.02
C THR A 444 -6.97 15.56 -30.52
N ALA A 445 -6.08 16.43 -30.02
CA ALA A 445 -4.69 16.53 -30.49
C ALA A 445 -3.75 17.14 -29.44
N PHE A 446 -2.45 16.91 -29.64
CA PHE A 446 -1.37 17.54 -28.86
C PHE A 446 -0.77 18.71 -29.63
N TYR A 447 -0.68 19.87 -28.99
CA TYR A 447 -0.12 21.11 -29.55
C TYR A 447 1.05 21.63 -28.72
N LYS A 448 1.87 22.50 -29.30
CA LYS A 448 2.95 23.22 -28.61
C LYS A 448 3.18 24.60 -29.22
N TRP A 449 3.80 25.51 -28.48
CA TRP A 449 4.28 26.78 -29.01
C TRP A 449 5.57 27.26 -28.33
N ASN A 450 6.25 28.20 -28.96
CA ASN A 450 7.47 28.84 -28.45
C ASN A 450 7.16 30.18 -27.77
N THR A 451 8.12 30.69 -26.98
CA THR A 451 8.02 31.96 -26.25
C THR A 451 7.77 33.16 -27.17
N SER A 452 8.46 33.24 -28.31
CA SER A 452 8.24 34.28 -29.32
C SER A 452 7.27 33.76 -30.41
N GLY A 453 6.06 34.33 -30.46
CA GLY A 453 5.07 33.99 -31.49
C GLY A 453 4.13 32.84 -31.13
N GLY A 454 3.69 32.74 -29.87
CA GLY A 454 2.62 31.80 -29.48
C GLY A 454 1.21 32.23 -29.92
N PRO A 455 0.22 31.31 -29.88
CA PRO A 455 -1.14 31.55 -30.35
C PRO A 455 -1.91 32.57 -29.50
N ALA A 456 -2.97 33.15 -30.05
CA ALA A 456 -3.92 33.97 -29.29
C ALA A 456 -4.66 33.13 -28.22
N ASN A 457 -5.17 33.81 -27.19
CA ASN A 457 -5.92 33.20 -26.07
C ASN A 457 -5.14 32.14 -25.25
N ARG A 458 -3.80 32.19 -25.28
CA ARG A 458 -2.94 31.38 -24.42
C ARG A 458 -2.93 31.89 -22.97
N PRO A 459 -2.86 31.00 -21.96
CA PRO A 459 -2.81 31.40 -20.55
C PRO A 459 -1.44 31.94 -20.11
N VAL A 460 -0.39 31.65 -20.88
CA VAL A 460 1.00 32.01 -20.55
C VAL A 460 1.72 32.62 -21.75
N GLY A 461 2.63 33.56 -21.49
CA GLY A 461 3.45 34.20 -22.52
C GLY A 461 4.66 33.38 -22.99
N GLU A 462 5.01 32.33 -22.26
CA GLU A 462 6.19 31.48 -22.50
C GLU A 462 5.89 30.24 -23.34
N ALA A 463 6.93 29.44 -23.64
CA ALA A 463 6.78 28.17 -24.35
C ALA A 463 5.97 27.17 -23.53
N ALA A 464 5.03 26.49 -24.19
CA ALA A 464 4.17 25.50 -23.55
C ALA A 464 3.79 24.36 -24.48
N SER A 465 3.34 23.26 -23.87
CA SER A 465 2.64 22.17 -24.55
C SER A 465 1.16 22.15 -24.11
N MET A 466 0.28 21.61 -24.95
CA MET A 466 -1.15 21.59 -24.67
C MET A 466 -1.79 20.28 -25.14
N ILE A 467 -2.72 19.78 -24.34
CA ILE A 467 -3.66 18.74 -24.72
C ILE A 467 -4.99 19.43 -25.06
N ASN A 468 -5.46 19.26 -26.30
CA ASN A 468 -6.79 19.68 -26.75
C ASN A 468 -7.67 18.42 -26.85
N GLN A 469 -8.75 18.34 -26.07
CA GLN A 469 -9.64 17.19 -26.05
C GLN A 469 -11.04 17.62 -26.48
N HIS A 470 -11.56 17.03 -27.55
CA HIS A 470 -12.93 17.29 -28.02
C HIS A 470 -13.86 16.14 -27.65
N PHE A 471 -15.00 16.48 -27.05
CA PHE A 471 -16.14 15.58 -26.89
C PHE A 471 -17.13 15.76 -28.06
N ALA A 472 -17.38 17.03 -28.43
CA ALA A 472 -18.21 17.42 -29.57
C ALA A 472 -17.70 18.76 -30.16
N ALA A 473 -18.37 19.28 -31.20
CA ALA A 473 -18.00 20.57 -31.81
C ALA A 473 -18.18 21.75 -30.84
N ASP A 474 -19.19 21.68 -29.97
CA ASP A 474 -19.57 22.71 -28.99
C ASP A 474 -19.07 22.42 -27.56
N ALA A 475 -18.41 21.27 -27.35
CA ALA A 475 -17.91 20.83 -26.05
C ALA A 475 -16.48 20.26 -26.12
N ALA A 476 -15.56 20.89 -25.39
CA ALA A 476 -14.14 20.55 -25.41
C ALA A 476 -13.45 20.91 -24.08
N ALA A 477 -12.23 20.40 -23.89
CA ALA A 477 -11.35 20.75 -22.77
C ALA A 477 -9.93 21.02 -23.28
N GLN A 478 -9.26 21.99 -22.67
CA GLN A 478 -7.86 22.29 -22.94
C GLN A 478 -7.06 22.32 -21.65
N THR A 479 -5.90 21.67 -21.67
CA THR A 479 -4.94 21.66 -20.58
C THR A 479 -3.57 22.05 -21.11
N VAL A 480 -2.99 23.12 -20.56
CA VAL A 480 -1.71 23.70 -20.96
C VAL A 480 -0.67 23.42 -19.87
N PHE A 481 0.50 22.95 -20.29
CA PHE A 481 1.65 22.67 -19.45
C PHE A 481 2.78 23.63 -19.86
N SER A 482 3.09 24.59 -18.99
CA SER A 482 4.24 25.46 -19.22
C SER A 482 5.54 24.66 -19.19
N ILE A 483 6.50 25.03 -20.03
CA ILE A 483 7.83 24.42 -20.06
C ILE A 483 8.81 25.20 -19.19
N SER A 484 8.60 26.52 -19.05
CA SER A 484 9.51 27.41 -18.31
C SER A 484 9.22 27.44 -16.81
N ASN A 485 8.01 27.07 -16.40
CA ASN A 485 7.64 26.88 -15.01
C ASN A 485 6.71 25.66 -14.89
N ALA A 486 6.54 25.13 -13.68
CA ALA A 486 5.71 23.94 -13.44
C ALA A 486 4.19 24.24 -13.49
N PHE A 487 3.76 25.32 -14.16
CA PHE A 487 2.36 25.74 -14.12
C PHE A 487 1.51 24.92 -15.08
N ILE A 488 0.34 24.50 -14.59
CA ILE A 488 -0.65 23.76 -15.37
C ILE A 488 -1.93 24.57 -15.38
N TRP A 489 -2.45 24.86 -16.57
CA TRP A 489 -3.68 25.62 -16.76
C TRP A 489 -4.74 24.75 -17.42
N HIS A 490 -5.99 24.95 -17.04
CA HIS A 490 -7.12 24.21 -17.57
C HIS A 490 -8.29 25.15 -17.86
N ARG A 491 -9.00 24.86 -18.95
CA ARG A 491 -10.31 25.45 -19.26
C ARG A 491 -11.18 24.47 -20.02
N LYS A 492 -12.48 24.75 -20.07
CA LYS A 492 -13.45 23.97 -20.84
C LYS A 492 -14.30 24.85 -21.75
N LYS A 493 -14.83 24.25 -22.79
CA LYS A 493 -15.83 24.81 -23.70
C LYS A 493 -17.15 24.06 -23.50
N VAL A 494 -18.24 24.79 -23.31
CA VAL A 494 -19.60 24.23 -23.24
C VAL A 494 -20.54 25.16 -24.00
N ALA A 495 -21.41 24.60 -24.85
CA ALA A 495 -22.33 25.37 -25.68
C ALA A 495 -21.61 26.48 -26.49
N ASN A 496 -20.45 26.13 -27.05
CA ASN A 496 -19.56 27.05 -27.78
C ASN A 496 -18.90 28.19 -26.97
N VAL A 497 -19.03 28.21 -25.65
CA VAL A 497 -18.43 29.25 -24.80
C VAL A 497 -17.25 28.66 -24.02
N TRP A 498 -16.07 29.30 -24.12
CA TRP A 498 -14.90 28.96 -23.31
C TRP A 498 -15.01 29.59 -21.92
N THR A 499 -14.67 28.83 -20.89
CA THR A 499 -14.39 29.39 -19.57
C THR A 499 -13.05 30.12 -19.56
N GLU A 500 -12.87 31.00 -18.58
CA GLU A 500 -11.56 31.55 -18.26
C GLU A 500 -10.55 30.45 -17.93
N TRP A 501 -9.27 30.74 -18.17
CA TRP A 501 -8.17 29.84 -17.81
C TRP A 501 -7.99 29.78 -16.29
N THR A 502 -7.97 28.57 -15.74
CA THR A 502 -7.75 28.33 -14.31
C THR A 502 -6.46 27.56 -14.11
N ARG A 503 -5.62 28.00 -13.16
CA ARG A 503 -4.38 27.31 -12.79
C ARG A 503 -4.67 26.14 -11.84
N ILE A 504 -4.10 24.95 -12.08
CA ILE A 504 -4.44 23.68 -11.39
C ILE A 504 -3.24 22.93 -10.79
N ASP A 505 -2.02 23.47 -10.86
CA ASP A 505 -0.78 22.85 -10.35
C ASP A 505 -0.51 23.06 -8.85
N GLY A 506 -1.38 23.77 -8.12
CA GLY A 506 -1.25 23.96 -6.67
C GLY A 506 -2.24 23.12 -5.86
N ASP A 507 -1.79 22.59 -4.71
CA ASP A 507 -2.66 21.87 -3.76
C ASP A 507 -3.80 22.76 -3.21
N VAL A 508 -3.51 24.06 -3.05
CA VAL A 508 -4.41 25.09 -2.56
C VAL A 508 -4.20 26.38 -3.33
N SER A 509 -5.28 27.06 -3.73
CA SER A 509 -5.24 28.40 -4.28
C SER A 509 -5.10 29.42 -3.14
N GLY A 510 -3.98 30.12 -3.10
CA GLY A 510 -3.73 31.22 -2.17
C GLY A 510 -4.55 32.47 -2.49
N PRO A 511 -4.59 33.44 -1.56
CA PRO A 511 -5.26 34.73 -1.78
C PRO A 511 -4.59 35.52 -2.91
N ALA A 512 -5.39 36.29 -3.66
CA ALA A 512 -4.95 37.08 -4.82
C ALA A 512 -4.00 38.26 -4.47
N VAL A 513 -3.77 38.52 -3.19
CA VAL A 513 -2.92 39.58 -2.64
C VAL A 513 -2.08 39.04 -1.49
N ALA A 514 -0.95 39.69 -1.21
CA ALA A 514 -0.10 39.35 -0.07
C ALA A 514 -0.89 39.46 1.25
N ILE A 515 -0.65 38.50 2.15
CA ILE A 515 -1.38 38.35 3.42
C ILE A 515 -0.58 38.83 4.64
N ASP A 516 0.66 39.31 4.48
CA ASP A 516 1.47 40.02 5.50
C ASP A 516 1.33 39.48 6.94
N ASN A 517 1.64 38.19 7.12
CA ASN A 517 1.57 37.48 8.40
C ASN A 517 0.17 37.44 9.07
N ALA A 518 -0.90 37.74 8.33
CA ALA A 518 -2.28 37.64 8.82
C ALA A 518 -2.75 36.18 8.87
N PRO A 519 -3.65 35.83 9.81
CA PRO A 519 -4.22 34.50 9.90
C PRO A 519 -5.09 34.17 8.66
N VAL A 520 -5.01 32.91 8.20
CA VAL A 520 -5.75 32.41 7.04
C VAL A 520 -6.56 31.16 7.38
N GLY A 521 -7.60 30.89 6.59
CA GLY A 521 -8.43 29.69 6.71
C GLY A 521 -8.92 29.17 5.37
N PHE A 522 -9.43 27.93 5.37
CA PHE A 522 -10.10 27.36 4.22
C PHE A 522 -11.46 28.04 3.99
N SER A 523 -11.75 28.32 2.73
CA SER A 523 -13.01 28.92 2.28
C SER A 523 -13.69 28.00 1.27
N GLY A 524 -15.02 27.93 1.32
CA GLY A 524 -15.79 27.03 0.45
C GLY A 524 -15.79 25.56 0.92
N THR A 525 -16.53 24.72 0.19
CA THR A 525 -16.73 23.30 0.54
C THR A 525 -15.65 22.38 -0.02
N SER A 526 -14.77 22.87 -0.90
CA SER A 526 -13.77 22.07 -1.60
C SER A 526 -12.48 21.84 -0.80
N GLY A 527 -12.23 22.64 0.25
CA GLY A 527 -10.96 22.64 0.99
C GLY A 527 -9.75 23.16 0.19
N LYS A 528 -9.97 23.68 -1.04
CA LYS A 528 -8.89 24.06 -1.97
C LYS A 528 -8.62 25.56 -2.05
N SER A 529 -9.43 26.42 -1.43
CA SER A 529 -9.24 27.89 -1.44
C SER A 529 -8.89 28.43 -0.06
N ILE A 530 -7.75 29.12 0.03
CA ILE A 530 -7.31 29.80 1.25
C ILE A 530 -7.64 31.29 1.16
N LYS A 531 -8.22 31.86 2.23
CA LYS A 531 -8.51 33.29 2.35
C LYS A 531 -8.07 33.81 3.72
N GLN A 532 -7.70 35.09 3.77
CA GLN A 532 -7.46 35.80 5.03
C GLN A 532 -8.72 35.76 5.92
N LEU A 533 -8.53 35.37 7.19
CA LEU A 533 -9.57 35.43 8.21
C LEU A 533 -9.82 36.89 8.60
N THR A 534 -11.09 37.24 8.79
CA THR A 534 -11.52 38.58 9.18
C THR A 534 -12.31 38.52 10.50
N GLY A 535 -12.60 39.67 11.10
CA GLY A 535 -13.40 39.74 12.33
C GLY A 535 -12.60 39.47 13.62
N PRO A 536 -13.23 38.91 14.67
CA PRO A 536 -12.63 38.78 16.00
C PRO A 536 -11.25 38.10 16.04
N VAL A 537 -11.05 37.06 15.24
CA VAL A 537 -9.76 36.33 15.19
C VAL A 537 -8.64 37.21 14.63
N ALA A 538 -8.94 38.01 13.60
CA ALA A 538 -7.98 38.98 13.06
C ALA A 538 -7.69 40.10 14.06
N ALA A 539 -8.69 40.53 14.84
CA ALA A 539 -8.54 41.54 15.88
C ALA A 539 -7.64 41.07 17.04
N LEU A 540 -7.75 39.79 17.44
CA LEU A 540 -6.86 39.19 18.43
C LEU A 540 -5.42 39.07 17.92
N HIS A 541 -5.23 38.73 16.65
CA HIS A 541 -3.89 38.71 16.05
C HIS A 541 -3.23 40.09 16.02
N ALA A 542 -4.03 41.16 15.88
CA ALA A 542 -3.54 42.53 15.76
C ALA A 542 -3.12 43.17 17.09
N VAL A 543 -3.52 42.62 18.24
CA VAL A 543 -3.12 43.21 19.54
C VAL A 543 -1.67 42.88 19.89
N THR A 544 -0.92 43.90 20.32
CA THR A 544 0.46 43.73 20.79
C THR A 544 0.46 43.08 22.17
N GLY A 545 1.01 41.87 22.27
CA GLY A 545 1.23 41.17 23.54
C GLY A 545 2.32 41.86 24.39
N ALA A 546 2.06 42.03 25.69
CA ALA A 546 3.02 42.53 26.64
C ALA A 546 2.76 41.95 28.04
N ALA A 547 3.77 42.01 28.93
CA ALA A 547 3.63 41.56 30.30
C ALA A 547 2.52 42.36 31.03
N ASN A 548 1.79 41.70 31.93
CA ASN A 548 0.75 42.31 32.75
C ASN A 548 -0.42 42.92 31.96
N LYS A 549 -0.66 42.46 30.72
CA LYS A 549 -1.78 42.91 29.87
C LYS A 549 -2.82 41.81 29.71
N LEU A 550 -4.10 42.17 29.75
CA LEU A 550 -5.24 41.32 29.38
C LEU A 550 -5.88 41.87 28.09
N ALA A 551 -6.10 41.02 27.10
CA ALA A 551 -6.81 41.39 25.89
C ALA A 551 -8.33 41.41 26.13
N TYR A 552 -9.02 42.41 25.58
CA TYR A 552 -10.47 42.55 25.67
C TYR A 552 -11.07 43.16 24.40
N PHE A 553 -12.35 42.90 24.13
CA PHE A 553 -13.05 43.49 22.99
C PHE A 553 -13.44 44.94 23.26
N THR A 554 -13.11 45.83 22.33
CA THR A 554 -13.59 47.22 22.27
C THR A 554 -14.68 47.41 21.21
N GLY A 555 -14.91 46.39 20.38
CA GLY A 555 -15.97 46.32 19.38
C GLY A 555 -16.02 44.94 18.73
N ALA A 556 -16.98 44.71 17.81
CA ALA A 556 -17.23 43.40 17.20
C ALA A 556 -16.03 42.80 16.43
N ALA A 557 -15.11 43.64 15.94
CA ALA A 557 -13.87 43.24 15.27
C ALA A 557 -12.66 44.06 15.73
N ALA A 558 -12.68 44.51 17.00
CA ALA A 558 -11.61 45.32 17.58
C ALA A 558 -11.30 44.83 19.00
N MET A 559 -10.02 44.64 19.29
CA MET A 559 -9.52 44.30 20.61
C MET A 559 -8.45 45.28 21.04
N ALA A 560 -8.34 45.50 22.34
CA ALA A 560 -7.28 46.26 22.97
C ALA A 560 -6.73 45.48 24.16
N THR A 561 -5.67 45.99 24.77
CA THR A 561 -5.16 45.47 26.03
C THR A 561 -5.48 46.43 27.18
N THR A 562 -5.75 45.87 28.36
CA THR A 562 -5.82 46.60 29.62
C THR A 562 -4.75 46.08 30.58
N ASP A 563 -4.31 46.94 31.50
CA ASP A 563 -3.35 46.56 32.53
C ASP A 563 -4.00 45.71 33.64
N LEU A 564 -3.30 44.65 34.04
CA LEU A 564 -3.56 43.91 35.28
C LEU A 564 -2.33 44.02 36.17
N THR A 565 -2.47 44.69 37.32
CA THR A 565 -1.37 44.78 38.29
C THR A 565 -0.97 43.40 38.82
N ALA A 566 0.25 43.28 39.34
CA ALA A 566 0.71 42.02 39.95
C ALA A 566 -0.23 41.55 41.07
N PHE A 567 -0.71 42.49 41.90
CA PHE A 567 -1.68 42.22 42.96
C PHE A 567 -3.05 41.80 42.43
N ALA A 568 -3.58 42.43 41.38
CA ALA A 568 -4.88 42.02 40.83
C ALA A 568 -4.87 40.56 40.35
N ARG A 569 -3.73 40.06 39.88
CA ARG A 569 -3.58 38.64 39.49
C ARG A 569 -3.58 37.68 40.68
N THR A 570 -3.07 38.09 41.84
CA THR A 570 -3.15 37.23 43.04
C THR A 570 -4.59 37.06 43.48
N VAL A 571 -5.44 38.08 43.30
CA VAL A 571 -6.87 38.00 43.61
C VAL A 571 -7.62 37.11 42.60
N LEU A 572 -7.27 37.14 41.32
CA LEU A 572 -7.92 36.31 40.29
C LEU A 572 -7.52 34.81 40.35
N ASP A 573 -6.43 34.48 41.03
CA ASP A 573 -5.96 33.10 41.25
C ASP A 573 -6.78 32.36 42.32
N ASP A 574 -7.48 33.12 43.18
CA ASP A 574 -8.19 32.56 44.32
C ASP A 574 -9.49 31.85 43.93
N THR A 575 -9.66 30.62 44.40
CA THR A 575 -10.82 29.76 44.08
C THR A 575 -12.08 30.06 44.90
N THR A 576 -11.99 30.88 45.94
CA THR A 576 -13.12 31.21 46.82
C THR A 576 -13.09 32.67 47.24
N GLY A 577 -14.26 33.24 47.53
CA GLY A 577 -14.35 34.60 48.05
C GLY A 577 -13.57 34.79 49.36
N ALA A 578 -13.50 33.79 50.23
CA ALA A 578 -12.71 33.86 51.46
C ALA A 578 -11.21 33.99 51.19
N ALA A 579 -10.69 33.26 50.20
CA ALA A 579 -9.30 33.38 49.76
C ALA A 579 -9.03 34.77 49.14
N MET A 580 -9.92 35.27 48.29
CA MET A 580 -9.81 36.63 47.73
C MET A 580 -9.73 37.71 48.81
N PHE A 581 -10.59 37.62 49.84
CA PHE A 581 -10.58 38.55 50.98
C PHE A 581 -9.27 38.46 51.78
N ALA A 582 -8.76 37.25 52.01
CA ALA A 582 -7.48 37.04 52.67
C ALA A 582 -6.31 37.64 51.87
N THR A 583 -6.29 37.45 50.54
CA THR A 583 -5.32 38.07 49.62
C THR A 583 -5.42 39.60 49.65
N MET A 584 -6.61 40.16 49.82
CA MET A 584 -6.82 41.59 50.05
C MET A 584 -6.39 42.09 51.44
N GLY A 585 -5.98 41.20 52.34
CA GLY A 585 -5.50 41.55 53.68
C GLY A 585 -6.58 41.47 54.78
N ALA A 586 -7.76 40.89 54.48
CA ALA A 586 -8.73 40.59 55.51
C ALA A 586 -8.22 39.48 56.43
N THR A 587 -8.48 39.59 57.73
CA THR A 587 -8.19 38.51 58.68
C THR A 587 -9.42 38.20 59.50
N PHE A 588 -9.59 36.92 59.83
CA PHE A 588 -10.64 36.45 60.73
C PHE A 588 -10.00 35.49 61.71
N SER A 589 -10.21 35.71 63.01
CA SER A 589 -9.63 34.87 64.05
C SER A 589 -10.58 34.70 65.23
N GLY A 590 -10.53 33.53 65.88
CA GLY A 590 -11.36 33.22 67.04
C GLY A 590 -12.62 32.42 66.72
N ASN A 591 -13.55 32.39 67.67
CA ASN A 591 -14.78 31.59 67.64
C ASN A 591 -15.96 32.41 68.19
N ALA A 592 -17.11 31.77 68.43
CA ALA A 592 -18.30 32.43 68.95
C ALA A 592 -18.12 33.06 70.35
N THR A 593 -17.15 32.59 71.13
CA THR A 593 -16.90 33.05 72.51
C THR A 593 -15.99 34.26 72.56
N ALA A 594 -15.02 34.36 71.65
CA ALA A 594 -14.19 35.54 71.46
C ALA A 594 -13.51 35.48 70.08
N GLY A 595 -13.41 36.63 69.41
CA GLY A 595 -12.74 36.71 68.12
C GLY A 595 -12.60 38.13 67.60
N SER A 596 -11.91 38.23 66.46
CA SER A 596 -11.77 39.46 65.71
C SER A 596 -11.86 39.23 64.20
N ALA A 597 -12.36 40.24 63.50
CA ALA A 597 -12.41 40.29 62.05
C ALA A 597 -11.87 41.64 61.61
N LYS A 598 -10.78 41.64 60.84
CA LYS A 598 -10.21 42.83 60.23
C LYS A 598 -10.54 42.85 58.75
N LEU A 599 -11.08 43.97 58.28
CA LEU A 599 -11.35 44.22 56.88
C LEU A 599 -10.10 44.75 56.17
N PRO A 600 -9.99 44.58 54.83
CA PRO A 600 -8.88 45.13 54.05
C PRO A 600 -8.64 46.64 54.23
N SER A 601 -9.70 47.40 54.53
CA SER A 601 -9.63 48.84 54.80
C SER A 601 -9.00 49.21 56.15
N GLY A 602 -8.71 48.22 57.00
CA GLY A 602 -8.15 48.41 58.34
C GLY A 602 -9.19 48.40 59.47
N LEU A 603 -10.48 48.60 59.16
CA LEU A 603 -11.56 48.49 60.15
C LEU A 603 -11.57 47.09 60.78
N GLU A 604 -11.64 47.04 62.10
CA GLU A 604 -11.65 45.80 62.87
C GLU A 604 -12.90 45.72 63.74
N LEU A 605 -13.51 44.54 63.78
CA LEU A 605 -14.57 44.17 64.71
C LEU A 605 -14.00 43.15 65.68
N LYS A 606 -14.29 43.32 66.97
CA LYS A 606 -13.93 42.35 68.01
C LYS A 606 -15.16 42.00 68.81
N TRP A 607 -15.31 40.74 69.17
CA TRP A 607 -16.42 40.28 69.99
C TRP A 607 -15.92 39.35 71.10
N GLY A 608 -16.73 39.23 72.13
CA GLY A 608 -16.51 38.21 73.13
C GLY A 608 -17.59 38.13 74.19
N THR A 609 -17.39 37.22 75.12
CA THR A 609 -18.24 37.03 76.30
C THR A 609 -17.44 37.22 77.58
N SER A 610 -18.07 37.79 78.60
CA SER A 610 -17.42 38.11 79.87
C SER A 610 -18.38 37.85 81.03
N VAL A 611 -17.85 37.26 82.10
CA VAL A 611 -18.53 37.14 83.38
C VAL A 611 -17.55 37.59 84.45
N ASN A 612 -17.96 38.52 85.30
CA ASN A 612 -17.13 39.04 86.38
C ASN A 612 -17.93 39.07 87.68
N SER A 613 -17.31 38.79 88.82
CA SER A 613 -17.97 38.87 90.13
C SER A 613 -18.25 40.31 90.58
N LEU A 614 -17.58 41.29 89.97
CA LEU A 614 -17.76 42.71 90.23
C LEU A 614 -18.85 43.32 89.35
N SER A 615 -19.51 44.35 89.87
CA SER A 615 -20.49 45.15 89.13
C SER A 615 -19.86 46.10 88.11
N ASP A 616 -18.64 46.54 88.38
CA ASP A 616 -17.86 47.47 87.57
C ASP A 616 -16.50 46.84 87.33
N PHE A 617 -16.14 46.60 86.07
CA PHE A 617 -14.87 45.96 85.73
C PHE A 617 -14.36 46.37 84.35
N ARG A 618 -13.04 46.25 84.15
CA ARG A 618 -12.38 46.48 82.86
C ARG A 618 -12.49 45.22 82.01
N GLN A 619 -13.07 45.34 80.83
CA GLN A 619 -12.98 44.32 79.79
C GLN A 619 -11.80 44.64 78.86
N LEU A 620 -10.83 43.73 78.78
CA LEU A 620 -9.74 43.83 77.82
C LEU A 620 -10.10 43.16 76.49
N PHE A 621 -9.64 43.74 75.39
CA PHE A 621 -9.70 43.04 74.11
C PHE A 621 -8.63 41.94 74.07
N PRO A 622 -8.90 40.78 73.42
CA PRO A 622 -7.91 39.73 73.25
C PRO A 622 -6.62 40.22 72.58
N ILE A 623 -6.75 41.17 71.64
CA ILE A 623 -5.67 41.94 71.03
C ILE A 623 -6.16 43.39 70.97
N ALA A 624 -5.32 44.37 71.29
CA ALA A 624 -5.68 45.78 71.16
C ALA A 624 -6.05 46.15 69.72
N PHE A 625 -6.91 47.15 69.53
CA PHE A 625 -7.03 47.83 68.24
C PHE A 625 -5.71 48.53 67.93
N ALA A 626 -5.35 48.65 66.65
CA ALA A 626 -4.05 49.18 66.27
C ALA A 626 -3.91 50.66 66.67
N ASN A 627 -4.99 51.43 66.52
CA ASN A 627 -5.04 52.84 66.88
C ASN A 627 -6.03 53.11 68.01
N ASP A 628 -7.33 52.86 67.77
CA ASP A 628 -8.38 53.21 68.73
C ASP A 628 -9.64 52.34 68.61
N CYS A 629 -10.42 52.30 69.69
CA CYS A 629 -11.76 51.72 69.74
C CYS A 629 -12.78 52.84 69.85
N PHE A 630 -13.59 53.05 68.81
CA PHE A 630 -14.56 54.14 68.82
C PHE A 630 -15.91 53.72 69.43
N VAL A 631 -16.23 52.42 69.46
CA VAL A 631 -17.47 51.94 70.08
C VAL A 631 -17.30 50.56 70.70
N ALA A 632 -17.83 50.39 71.90
CA ALA A 632 -17.96 49.09 72.57
C ALA A 632 -19.38 48.96 73.15
N LEU A 633 -20.04 47.85 72.82
CA LEU A 633 -21.45 47.59 73.09
C LEU A 633 -21.60 46.28 73.88
N PRO A 634 -21.74 46.35 75.22
CA PRO A 634 -22.08 45.23 76.06
C PRO A 634 -23.57 44.98 75.98
N VAL A 635 -23.92 43.71 75.89
CA VAL A 635 -25.28 43.20 75.87
C VAL A 635 -25.38 42.21 77.01
N ASN A 636 -26.24 42.52 77.97
CA ASN A 636 -26.60 41.59 79.02
C ASN A 636 -27.24 40.32 78.40
N THR A 637 -26.79 39.15 78.83
CA THR A 637 -27.44 37.87 78.48
C THR A 637 -28.03 37.13 79.68
N PHE A 638 -27.99 37.74 80.86
CA PHE A 638 -28.64 37.24 82.05
C PHE A 638 -30.16 37.45 81.95
N ASP A 639 -30.90 36.36 82.13
CA ASP A 639 -32.36 36.35 82.24
C ASP A 639 -32.73 36.04 83.70
N TYR A 640 -33.66 36.80 84.26
CA TYR A 640 -34.21 36.58 85.59
C TYR A 640 -35.30 35.49 85.62
N GLY A 641 -35.43 34.69 84.56
CA GLY A 641 -36.40 33.60 84.50
C GLY A 641 -37.85 34.09 84.46
N GLY A 642 -38.09 35.22 83.78
CA GLY A 642 -39.43 35.79 83.62
C GLY A 642 -39.90 36.75 84.72
N ALA A 643 -39.01 37.17 85.64
CA ALA A 643 -39.33 38.22 86.61
C ALA A 643 -39.65 39.55 85.89
N THR A 644 -40.84 40.12 86.13
CA THR A 644 -41.33 41.34 85.46
C THR A 644 -40.96 42.63 86.20
N ASP A 645 -40.30 42.53 87.35
CA ASP A 645 -39.99 43.65 88.24
C ASP A 645 -38.51 44.09 88.18
N ARG A 646 -37.68 43.46 87.34
CA ARG A 646 -36.22 43.66 87.31
C ARG A 646 -35.65 43.72 85.90
N PHE A 647 -34.63 44.54 85.71
CA PHE A 647 -33.87 44.66 84.47
C PHE A 647 -32.37 44.87 84.75
N ILE A 648 -31.51 44.15 84.03
CA ILE A 648 -30.07 44.46 84.02
C ILE A 648 -29.76 45.44 82.89
N GLY A 649 -29.37 46.65 83.29
CA GLY A 649 -28.70 47.60 82.41
C GLY A 649 -27.20 47.33 82.36
N ALA A 650 -26.64 47.29 81.17
CA ALA A 650 -25.19 47.32 80.96
C ALA A 650 -24.83 48.60 80.20
N SER A 651 -23.89 49.38 80.72
CA SER A 651 -23.35 50.56 80.03
C SER A 651 -21.83 50.50 79.97
N THR A 652 -21.25 51.32 79.08
CA THR A 652 -19.80 51.42 78.90
C THR A 652 -19.26 52.78 79.28
N SER A 653 -18.01 52.78 79.72
CA SER A 653 -17.20 53.98 79.96
C SER A 653 -15.73 53.69 79.64
N ASN A 654 -14.91 54.74 79.51
CA ASN A 654 -13.46 54.64 79.39
C ASN A 654 -13.01 53.72 78.23
N VAL A 655 -13.66 53.79 77.08
CA VAL A 655 -13.29 53.00 75.89
C VAL A 655 -11.95 53.50 75.37
N ASP A 656 -10.99 52.60 75.19
CA ASP A 656 -9.72 52.85 74.52
C ASP A 656 -9.31 51.66 73.66
N LYS A 657 -8.18 51.75 72.97
CA LYS A 657 -7.68 50.68 72.10
C LYS A 657 -7.45 49.33 72.79
N ASN A 658 -7.27 49.28 74.11
CA ASN A 658 -6.97 48.06 74.86
C ASN A 658 -8.23 47.43 75.47
N GLY A 659 -9.30 48.22 75.67
CA GLY A 659 -10.51 47.72 76.29
C GLY A 659 -11.55 48.80 76.60
N PHE A 660 -12.50 48.43 77.43
CA PHE A 660 -13.55 49.32 77.90
C PHE A 660 -14.03 48.88 79.28
N ASP A 661 -14.59 49.81 80.05
CA ASP A 661 -15.20 49.45 81.33
C ASP A 661 -16.66 49.06 81.12
N ILE A 662 -17.09 47.99 81.80
CA ILE A 662 -18.47 47.56 81.87
C ILE A 662 -19.05 47.98 83.21
N ARG A 663 -20.24 48.57 83.18
CA ARG A 663 -21.02 48.96 84.36
C ARG A 663 -22.36 48.22 84.33
N ALA A 664 -22.50 47.17 85.14
CA ALA A 664 -23.72 46.39 85.23
C ALA A 664 -24.60 46.91 86.38
N ARG A 665 -25.89 47.18 86.12
CA ARG A 665 -26.84 47.72 87.11
C ARG A 665 -28.11 46.89 87.13
N ASN A 666 -28.53 46.46 88.31
CA ASN A 666 -29.84 45.90 88.53
C ASN A 666 -30.83 47.03 88.84
N ILE A 667 -31.85 47.15 88.00
CA ILE A 667 -32.89 48.17 88.09
C ILE A 667 -34.20 47.47 88.47
N THR A 668 -34.78 47.86 89.59
CA THR A 668 -36.04 47.28 90.09
C THR A 668 -37.22 48.23 89.87
N ASN A 669 -38.43 47.67 89.78
CA ASN A 669 -39.67 48.44 89.76
C ASN A 669 -39.73 49.39 90.97
N GLY A 670 -40.06 50.66 90.73
CA GLY A 670 -39.96 51.74 91.72
C GLY A 670 -38.64 52.54 91.68
N GLY A 671 -37.74 52.26 90.74
CA GLY A 671 -36.57 53.11 90.43
C GLY A 671 -35.30 52.81 91.22
N GLY A 672 -35.24 51.70 91.96
CA GLY A 672 -34.04 51.28 92.66
C GLY A 672 -32.94 50.85 91.67
N VAL A 673 -31.73 51.39 91.83
CA VAL A 673 -30.56 51.05 91.00
C VAL A 673 -29.43 50.58 91.91
N ALA A 674 -28.98 49.33 91.74
CA ALA A 674 -27.87 48.76 92.50
C ALA A 674 -26.84 48.11 91.57
N GLY A 675 -25.60 47.98 92.03
CA GLY A 675 -24.56 47.26 91.30
C GLY A 675 -24.88 45.77 91.19
N GLN A 676 -24.65 45.18 90.02
CA GLN A 676 -24.88 43.75 89.78
C GLN A 676 -23.57 43.02 89.46
N GLY A 677 -23.08 42.20 90.38
CA GLY A 677 -22.01 41.23 90.13
C GLY A 677 -22.51 39.97 89.42
N ASN A 678 -21.57 39.19 88.88
CA ASN A 678 -21.81 37.91 88.19
C ASN A 678 -22.78 38.02 87.00
N ALA A 679 -22.91 39.19 86.38
CA ALA A 679 -23.72 39.38 85.18
C ALA A 679 -22.95 38.88 83.93
N PRO A 680 -23.41 37.82 83.25
CA PRO A 680 -22.87 37.44 81.95
C PRO A 680 -23.23 38.48 80.87
N VAL A 681 -22.21 38.94 80.17
CA VAL A 681 -22.29 39.95 79.12
C VAL A 681 -21.65 39.42 77.84
N ARG A 682 -22.30 39.64 76.71
CA ARG A 682 -21.66 39.57 75.38
C ARG A 682 -21.29 40.97 74.95
N TRP A 683 -20.22 41.13 74.19
CA TRP A 683 -19.84 42.45 73.71
C TRP A 683 -19.38 42.41 72.26
N LEU A 684 -19.63 43.51 71.57
CA LEU A 684 -19.11 43.83 70.24
C LEU A 684 -18.40 45.18 70.34
N ALA A 685 -17.19 45.26 69.81
CA ALA A 685 -16.42 46.48 69.71
C ALA A 685 -15.95 46.69 68.28
N VAL A 686 -15.85 47.96 67.87
CA VAL A 686 -15.39 48.34 66.54
C VAL A 686 -14.33 49.43 66.66
N GLY A 687 -13.27 49.28 65.89
CA GLY A 687 -12.07 50.12 65.92
C GLY A 687 -11.23 49.93 64.66
N TRP A 688 -10.01 50.46 64.63
CA TRP A 688 -9.03 50.23 63.56
C TRP A 688 -7.59 50.30 64.05
#